data_AF-U5Q7B7-F1
#
_entry.id   AF-U5Q7B7-F1
#
_cell.length_a   1.000
_cell.length_b   1.000
_cell.length_c   1.000
_cell.angle_alpha   90.00
_cell.angle_beta   90.00
_cell.angle_gamma   90.00
#
_symmetry.space_group_name_H-M   'P 1'
#
loop_
_entity.id
_entity.type
_entity.pdbx_description
1 polymer ?
#
loop_
_entity_poly.entity_id
_entity_poly.type
_entity_poly.pdbx_seq_one_letter_code
_entity_poly.pdbx_strand_id
1 'polypeptide(L)'
;MKYTTKFFLVALMTVITVSMSARPMSRSFAIVVDKNTYENCRSSIDNYSQAVKLEGLNTFIIIDRWDCPDSIKAELKRLYDNNNLEGAVMIGDVPVPMIRNAQHLTTAFKMDQKRAWNESSIPSDRFYDDFDLKFEYLKRDTTNKLYFYYNLKPDGPQHITCDIYSARIKAPLVQGKTKYQLINEYLEKVVREKKAQRSLGAVTYFAGHGYNSDCMVARADERLSLTEQFPYLLKADGKLNYIDYTYDNYVKYRLMAELAKEEIGLAILHHHGSEDRQYFNGSPITSNTSEWLELAKKFFRGKIRRADDTTASKNYYMKEYGVPESWVSNAFDPKIMEKDSLSDMAVDASLPDMKGYVSNARMIIFDACYNGSFHMDDYISGHYIFNPGRTMVVKGNSVNTLQDTWTNQLMGLLDLGVCAGNWAKGQMTLESHLIGDPTYHFISSRPDLKNINEAMVNEKSNEKFWRKAMKDSNADYKALAMKMLYQAGKISTDELLQIQKEETRGVVRLEAFTLINKSYDKNLIPSIKLGLQDSYELQRRMACISASNSLSPELLDLIVSLYVQPGVSKRVEFQLKSALDNYPAEAALAAIDKALSGKDYEWYKSKMEEKKRFEYTYERRADDYKELMNPSGKVKEKRFTISALRNSTSTANLDILFQFFKESKDNDLKVQLAEAFGWYTQSWKRDEIIKFCQEQSKVETNDSVKNELTRTINRLTN
;
A
#
# COMPACT_ATOMS: atom_id res chain seq x y z
N MET A 1 90.08 -18.25 13.33
CA MET A 1 88.65 -18.43 13.68
C MET A 1 87.87 -17.36 12.94
N LYS A 2 87.18 -17.70 11.84
CA LYS A 2 85.76 -18.15 11.80
C LYS A 2 84.80 -17.00 12.14
N TYR A 3 83.81 -16.59 11.36
CA TYR A 3 83.40 -16.81 9.97
C TYR A 3 82.49 -15.61 9.63
N THR A 4 82.58 -15.16 8.39
CA THR A 4 81.63 -14.30 7.69
C THR A 4 80.21 -14.86 7.72
N THR A 5 79.20 -14.01 7.90
CA THR A 5 77.84 -14.32 7.40
C THR A 5 77.11 -13.03 7.03
N LYS A 6 77.02 -12.78 5.71
CA LYS A 6 76.11 -11.82 5.09
C LYS A 6 74.70 -12.37 5.21
N PHE A 7 73.79 -11.65 5.86
CA PHE A 7 72.36 -11.94 5.76
C PHE A 7 71.81 -11.31 4.47
N PHE A 8 71.44 -12.16 3.52
CA PHE A 8 70.60 -11.79 2.38
C PHE A 8 69.16 -11.68 2.88
N LEU A 9 68.57 -10.49 2.82
CA LEU A 9 67.15 -10.29 3.02
C LEU A 9 66.44 -10.60 1.69
N VAL A 10 65.88 -11.80 1.57
CA VAL A 10 64.98 -12.15 0.45
C VAL A 10 63.59 -11.63 0.83
N ALA A 11 63.17 -10.53 0.19
CA ALA A 11 61.80 -10.05 0.26
C ALA A 11 60.91 -10.99 -0.56
N LEU A 12 60.25 -11.93 0.12
CA LEU A 12 59.25 -12.81 -0.47
C LEU A 12 57.94 -12.02 -0.61
N MET A 13 57.71 -11.39 -1.77
CA MET A 13 56.38 -10.88 -2.14
C MET A 13 55.44 -12.09 -2.26
N THR A 14 54.66 -12.34 -1.21
CA THR A 14 53.53 -13.27 -1.26
C THR A 14 52.41 -12.55 -1.99
N VAL A 15 52.28 -12.78 -3.30
CA VAL A 15 51.07 -12.46 -4.04
C VAL A 15 49.98 -13.39 -3.51
N ILE A 16 49.18 -12.91 -2.56
CA ILE A 16 47.92 -13.56 -2.21
C ILE A 16 46.99 -13.36 -3.40
N THR A 17 47.03 -14.29 -4.34
CA THR A 17 45.89 -14.50 -5.25
C THR A 17 44.73 -14.95 -4.38
N VAL A 18 43.89 -14.00 -3.96
CA VAL A 18 42.54 -14.32 -3.50
C VAL A 18 41.83 -14.89 -4.71
N SER A 19 41.88 -16.21 -4.85
CA SER A 19 40.94 -16.95 -5.67
C SER A 19 39.57 -16.67 -5.05
N MET A 20 38.83 -15.70 -5.60
CA MET A 20 37.39 -15.63 -5.40
C MET A 20 36.84 -16.92 -6.01
N SER A 21 36.80 -18.00 -5.23
CA SER A 21 35.94 -19.12 -5.55
C SER A 21 34.53 -18.54 -5.63
N ALA A 22 34.02 -18.42 -6.86
CA ALA A 22 32.64 -18.03 -7.09
C ALA A 22 31.79 -18.92 -6.19
N ARG A 23 31.10 -18.32 -5.20
CA ARG A 23 30.12 -19.07 -4.41
C ARG A 23 29.16 -19.72 -5.40
N PRO A 24 28.83 -21.02 -5.26
CA PRO A 24 27.76 -21.61 -6.06
C PRO A 24 26.52 -20.76 -5.84
N MET A 25 26.08 -20.11 -6.91
CA MET A 25 25.07 -19.08 -6.82
C MET A 25 23.71 -19.76 -6.66
N SER A 26 23.24 -19.85 -5.41
CA SER A 26 22.09 -20.68 -5.04
C SER A 26 20.74 -20.04 -5.37
N ARG A 27 20.73 -18.78 -5.81
CA ARG A 27 19.55 -17.95 -6.07
C ARG A 27 19.66 -17.34 -7.47
N SER A 28 18.54 -17.11 -8.13
CA SER A 28 18.51 -16.53 -9.48
C SER A 28 17.52 -15.40 -9.64
N PHE A 29 17.68 -14.63 -10.72
CA PHE A 29 16.92 -13.44 -11.05
C PHE A 29 16.64 -13.39 -12.56
N ALA A 30 15.40 -13.09 -12.93
CA ALA A 30 14.98 -13.00 -14.33
C ALA A 30 14.92 -11.55 -14.82
N ILE A 31 15.44 -11.30 -16.02
CA ILE A 31 15.31 -10.04 -16.74
C ILE A 31 14.44 -10.33 -17.95
N VAL A 32 13.16 -9.99 -17.86
CA VAL A 32 12.19 -10.14 -18.96
C VAL A 32 12.19 -8.86 -19.77
N VAL A 33 12.36 -8.95 -21.09
CA VAL A 33 12.44 -7.78 -21.97
C VAL A 33 11.78 -8.07 -23.31
N ASP A 34 11.03 -7.11 -23.84
CA ASP A 34 10.47 -7.23 -25.19
C ASP A 34 11.57 -7.18 -26.26
N LYS A 35 11.30 -7.79 -27.42
CA LYS A 35 12.28 -7.89 -28.51
C LYS A 35 12.88 -6.54 -28.92
N ASN A 36 12.05 -5.51 -29.09
CA ASN A 36 12.51 -4.22 -29.60
C ASN A 36 13.38 -3.49 -28.56
N THR A 37 12.98 -3.54 -27.29
CA THR A 37 13.79 -2.98 -26.19
C THR A 37 15.13 -3.68 -26.08
N TYR A 38 15.17 -5.02 -26.19
CA TYR A 38 16.43 -5.75 -26.14
C TYR A 38 17.36 -5.41 -27.31
N GLU A 39 16.83 -5.31 -28.53
CA GLU A 39 17.62 -4.94 -29.71
C GLU A 39 18.25 -3.55 -29.59
N ASN A 40 17.54 -2.58 -29.00
CA ASN A 40 18.00 -1.20 -28.84
C ASN A 40 18.81 -0.96 -27.55
N CYS A 41 18.69 -1.83 -26.54
CA CYS A 41 19.29 -1.65 -25.21
C CYS A 41 20.21 -2.80 -24.77
N ARG A 42 20.61 -3.69 -25.69
CA ARG A 42 21.36 -4.93 -25.39
C ARG A 42 22.54 -4.69 -24.45
N SER A 43 23.41 -3.74 -24.77
CA SER A 43 24.63 -3.50 -24.00
C SER A 43 24.35 -3.07 -22.56
N SER A 44 23.35 -2.20 -22.34
CA SER A 44 23.01 -1.75 -20.98
C SER A 44 22.31 -2.85 -20.17
N ILE A 45 21.48 -3.68 -20.81
CA ILE A 45 20.84 -4.86 -20.20
C ILE A 45 21.88 -5.91 -19.83
N ASP A 46 22.84 -6.21 -20.71
CA ASP A 46 23.91 -7.17 -20.44
C ASP A 46 24.80 -6.67 -19.29
N ASN A 47 25.12 -5.36 -19.25
CA ASN A 47 25.87 -4.77 -18.15
C ASN A 47 25.10 -4.80 -16.81
N TYR A 48 23.80 -4.53 -16.83
CA TYR A 48 22.93 -4.65 -15.66
C TYR A 48 22.88 -6.10 -15.15
N SER A 49 22.70 -7.06 -16.06
CA SER A 49 22.76 -8.50 -15.79
C SER A 49 24.06 -8.90 -15.09
N GLN A 50 25.21 -8.43 -15.59
CA GLN A 50 26.50 -8.69 -14.93
C GLN A 50 26.60 -8.03 -13.55
N ALA A 51 26.08 -6.82 -13.37
CA ALA A 51 26.08 -6.15 -12.07
C ALA A 51 25.26 -6.94 -11.03
N VAL A 52 24.11 -7.49 -11.42
CA VAL A 52 23.28 -8.35 -10.55
C VAL A 52 24.00 -9.67 -10.23
N LYS A 53 24.73 -10.28 -11.19
CA LYS A 53 25.56 -11.47 -10.91
C LYS A 53 26.64 -11.21 -9.85
N LEU A 54 27.26 -10.04 -9.87
CA LEU A 54 28.28 -9.66 -8.89
C LEU A 54 27.71 -9.53 -7.47
N GLU A 55 26.41 -9.31 -7.31
CA GLU A 55 25.69 -9.31 -6.03
C GLU A 55 25.22 -10.72 -5.59
N GLY A 56 25.57 -11.76 -6.35
CA GLY A 56 25.32 -13.15 -5.99
C GLY A 56 23.95 -13.70 -6.42
N LEU A 57 23.39 -13.18 -7.53
CA LEU A 57 22.20 -13.72 -8.20
C LEU A 57 22.51 -14.20 -9.62
N ASN A 58 22.21 -15.47 -9.94
CA ASN A 58 22.33 -15.97 -11.31
C ASN A 58 21.28 -15.27 -12.17
N THR A 59 21.64 -14.70 -13.31
CA THR A 59 20.66 -13.97 -14.13
C THR A 59 20.23 -14.74 -15.37
N PHE A 60 18.93 -14.71 -15.67
CA PHE A 60 18.35 -15.19 -16.91
C PHE A 60 17.77 -14.02 -17.71
N ILE A 61 18.28 -13.76 -18.92
CA ILE A 61 17.69 -12.77 -19.83
C ILE A 61 16.66 -13.49 -20.70
N ILE A 62 15.38 -13.17 -20.50
CA ILE A 62 14.24 -13.71 -21.24
C ILE A 62 13.81 -12.64 -22.24
N ILE A 63 14.05 -12.91 -23.53
CA ILE A 63 13.54 -12.06 -24.60
C ILE A 63 12.13 -12.56 -24.91
N ASP A 64 11.11 -11.76 -24.60
CA ASP A 64 9.72 -12.09 -24.90
C ASP A 64 9.51 -12.17 -26.42
N ARG A 65 9.08 -13.34 -26.88
CA ARG A 65 8.74 -13.64 -28.28
C ARG A 65 7.27 -14.03 -28.43
N TRP A 66 6.54 -14.10 -27.32
CA TRP A 66 5.16 -14.56 -27.27
C TRP A 66 4.19 -13.39 -27.28
N ASP A 67 4.60 -12.24 -26.75
CA ASP A 67 3.77 -11.04 -26.64
C ASP A 67 2.45 -11.35 -25.88
N CYS A 68 2.55 -12.20 -24.84
CA CYS A 68 1.42 -12.53 -23.97
C CYS A 68 1.87 -12.83 -22.54
N PRO A 69 1.07 -12.46 -21.51
CA PRO A 69 1.42 -12.72 -20.12
C PRO A 69 1.61 -14.20 -19.76
N ASP A 70 0.76 -15.09 -20.30
CA ASP A 70 0.73 -16.50 -19.90
C ASP A 70 2.07 -17.21 -20.17
N SER A 71 2.69 -16.96 -21.32
CA SER A 71 3.99 -17.57 -21.65
C SER A 71 5.13 -17.04 -20.79
N ILE A 72 5.10 -15.74 -20.45
CA ILE A 72 6.07 -15.16 -19.51
C ILE A 72 5.90 -15.79 -18.12
N LYS A 73 4.65 -15.88 -17.61
CA LYS A 73 4.37 -16.53 -16.32
C LYS A 73 4.85 -17.98 -16.30
N ALA A 74 4.60 -18.73 -17.38
CA ALA A 74 5.04 -20.12 -17.49
C ALA A 74 6.57 -20.26 -17.44
N GLU A 75 7.31 -19.38 -18.12
CA GLU A 75 8.77 -19.40 -18.09
C GLU A 75 9.34 -18.98 -16.73
N LEU A 76 8.75 -17.96 -16.08
CA LEU A 76 9.12 -17.57 -14.71
C LEU A 76 8.86 -18.70 -13.72
N LYS A 77 7.72 -19.40 -13.82
CA LYS A 77 7.41 -20.57 -13.01
C LYS A 77 8.43 -21.71 -13.24
N ARG A 78 8.80 -21.95 -14.49
CA ARG A 78 9.82 -22.95 -14.84
C ARG A 78 11.16 -22.64 -14.18
N LEU A 79 11.59 -21.37 -14.18
CA LEU A 79 12.81 -20.94 -13.50
C LEU A 79 12.69 -21.00 -11.97
N TYR A 80 11.52 -20.70 -11.40
CA TYR A 80 11.27 -20.88 -9.98
C TYR A 80 11.45 -22.33 -9.55
N ASP A 81 10.84 -23.27 -10.27
CA ASP A 81 10.88 -24.70 -9.93
C ASP A 81 12.26 -25.33 -10.12
N ASN A 82 13.03 -24.87 -11.11
CA ASN A 82 14.26 -25.57 -11.54
C ASN A 82 15.55 -24.78 -11.27
N ASN A 83 15.46 -23.48 -10.97
CA ASN A 83 16.61 -22.58 -10.93
C ASN A 83 16.62 -21.62 -9.74
N ASN A 84 15.80 -21.88 -8.70
CA ASN A 84 15.72 -21.05 -7.48
C ASN A 84 15.51 -19.56 -7.79
N LEU A 85 14.56 -19.27 -8.68
CA LEU A 85 14.21 -17.89 -9.02
C LEU A 85 13.70 -17.17 -7.76
N GLU A 86 14.33 -16.05 -7.42
CA GLU A 86 13.95 -15.24 -6.27
C GLU A 86 13.13 -14.01 -6.69
N GLY A 87 13.37 -13.51 -7.90
CA GLY A 87 12.71 -12.33 -8.42
C GLY A 87 12.86 -12.13 -9.92
N ALA A 88 12.09 -11.18 -10.45
CA ALA A 88 12.11 -10.77 -11.84
C ALA A 88 12.03 -9.25 -12.01
N VAL A 89 12.49 -8.75 -13.15
CA VAL A 89 12.19 -7.39 -13.61
C VAL A 89 11.74 -7.42 -15.06
N MET A 90 10.68 -6.66 -15.36
CA MET A 90 10.13 -6.50 -16.70
C MET A 90 10.59 -5.16 -17.27
N ILE A 91 11.34 -5.19 -18.38
CA ILE A 91 11.96 -4.02 -19.01
C ILE A 91 11.31 -3.76 -20.37
N GLY A 92 10.84 -2.53 -20.57
CA GLY A 92 10.20 -2.10 -21.81
C GLY A 92 8.70 -2.41 -21.86
N ASP A 93 8.21 -2.74 -23.05
CA ASP A 93 6.80 -2.92 -23.37
C ASP A 93 6.34 -4.36 -23.12
N VAL A 94 6.63 -4.86 -21.92
CA VAL A 94 6.17 -6.18 -21.49
C VAL A 94 4.66 -6.11 -21.20
N PRO A 95 3.84 -7.08 -21.67
CA PRO A 95 2.40 -7.12 -21.45
C PRO A 95 1.96 -6.84 -20.01
N VAL A 96 0.79 -6.23 -19.85
CA VAL A 96 0.21 -5.81 -18.57
C VAL A 96 -1.09 -6.58 -18.31
N PRO A 97 -1.09 -7.49 -17.33
CA PRO A 97 -2.29 -8.16 -16.86
C PRO A 97 -3.23 -7.18 -16.15
N MET A 98 -4.47 -7.13 -16.62
CA MET A 98 -5.56 -6.31 -16.11
C MET A 98 -6.57 -7.22 -15.40
N ILE A 99 -6.51 -7.25 -14.06
CA ILE A 99 -7.17 -8.26 -13.24
C ILE A 99 -8.58 -7.82 -12.84
N ARG A 100 -9.54 -8.73 -13.02
CA ARG A 100 -10.97 -8.59 -12.69
C ARG A 100 -11.38 -9.64 -11.67
N ASN A 101 -12.52 -9.43 -11.01
CA ASN A 101 -13.00 -10.24 -9.89
C ASN A 101 -12.00 -10.47 -8.74
N ALA A 102 -11.05 -9.55 -8.55
CA ALA A 102 -9.99 -9.65 -7.54
C ALA A 102 -9.86 -8.38 -6.67
N GLN A 103 -10.84 -7.49 -6.71
CA GLN A 103 -10.81 -6.21 -5.99
C GLN A 103 -10.66 -6.35 -4.48
N HIS A 104 -11.06 -7.49 -3.91
CA HIS A 104 -10.83 -7.82 -2.51
C HIS A 104 -9.35 -8.03 -2.12
N LEU A 105 -8.47 -8.22 -3.11
CA LEU A 105 -7.02 -8.27 -2.94
C LEU A 105 -6.35 -6.89 -2.98
N THR A 106 -7.16 -5.83 -3.16
CA THR A 106 -6.70 -4.45 -3.05
C THR A 106 -7.07 -3.87 -1.70
N THR A 107 -6.39 -2.81 -1.29
CA THR A 107 -6.70 -2.12 -0.05
C THR A 107 -7.98 -1.26 -0.17
N ALA A 108 -8.13 -0.50 -1.27
CA ALA A 108 -9.23 0.47 -1.42
C ALA A 108 -10.09 0.31 -2.69
N PHE A 109 -9.59 -0.35 -3.74
CA PHE A 109 -10.18 -0.25 -5.07
C PHE A 109 -11.41 -1.16 -5.21
N LYS A 110 -12.60 -0.56 -5.17
CA LYS A 110 -13.92 -1.24 -5.18
C LYS A 110 -14.83 -0.78 -6.33
N MET A 111 -14.28 -0.66 -7.54
CA MET A 111 -14.99 -0.13 -8.73
C MET A 111 -16.07 -1.08 -9.28
N ASP A 112 -17.20 -0.54 -9.72
CA ASP A 112 -18.21 -1.32 -10.46
C ASP A 112 -17.62 -1.83 -11.79
N GLN A 113 -17.53 -3.14 -11.93
CA GLN A 113 -16.96 -3.82 -13.10
C GLN A 113 -17.86 -3.78 -14.35
N LYS A 114 -19.06 -3.21 -14.27
CA LYS A 114 -19.87 -2.85 -15.45
C LYS A 114 -19.33 -1.62 -16.19
N ARG A 115 -18.46 -0.84 -15.55
CA ARG A 115 -17.74 0.29 -16.19
C ARG A 115 -16.74 -0.20 -17.23
N ALA A 116 -16.12 0.74 -17.95
CA ALA A 116 -15.08 0.45 -18.92
C ALA A 116 -13.98 -0.43 -18.29
N TRP A 117 -13.47 -1.40 -19.06
CA TRP A 117 -12.59 -2.43 -18.51
C TRP A 117 -11.23 -1.86 -18.10
N ASN A 118 -10.73 -0.85 -18.82
CA ASN A 118 -9.51 -0.12 -18.47
C ASN A 118 -9.65 0.68 -17.16
N GLU A 119 -10.85 1.09 -16.78
CA GLU A 119 -11.12 1.85 -15.54
C GLU A 119 -11.48 0.96 -14.34
N SER A 120 -11.97 -0.25 -14.60
CA SER A 120 -12.54 -1.15 -13.57
C SER A 120 -11.71 -2.40 -13.28
N SER A 121 -10.60 -2.59 -14.00
CA SER A 121 -9.65 -3.69 -13.80
C SER A 121 -8.37 -3.16 -13.13
N ILE A 122 -7.66 -4.03 -12.40
CA ILE A 122 -6.43 -3.67 -11.70
C ILE A 122 -5.21 -4.07 -12.54
N PRO A 123 -4.37 -3.14 -13.01
CA PRO A 123 -3.07 -3.48 -13.60
C PRO A 123 -2.18 -4.11 -12.53
N SER A 124 -1.74 -5.35 -12.73
CA SER A 124 -1.00 -6.06 -11.68
C SER A 124 0.01 -7.09 -12.15
N ASP A 125 1.24 -6.96 -11.64
CA ASP A 125 2.29 -7.96 -11.78
C ASP A 125 2.20 -9.11 -10.77
N ARG A 126 1.20 -9.09 -9.85
CA ARG A 126 0.90 -10.29 -9.04
C ARG A 126 0.60 -11.49 -9.93
N PHE A 127 0.11 -11.26 -11.15
CA PHE A 127 -0.02 -12.30 -12.17
C PHE A 127 1.28 -13.05 -12.44
N TYR A 128 2.43 -12.35 -12.49
CA TYR A 128 3.74 -12.91 -12.82
C TYR A 128 4.50 -13.45 -11.62
N ASP A 129 4.20 -12.99 -10.40
CA ASP A 129 5.02 -13.29 -9.22
C ASP A 129 4.34 -14.08 -8.11
N ASP A 130 3.02 -14.29 -8.23
CA ASP A 130 2.25 -15.24 -7.44
C ASP A 130 1.78 -16.38 -8.36
N PHE A 131 2.43 -17.54 -8.22
CA PHE A 131 2.17 -18.69 -9.09
C PHE A 131 0.97 -19.50 -8.62
N ASP A 132 0.51 -19.29 -7.39
CA ASP A 132 -0.64 -19.97 -6.82
C ASP A 132 -1.96 -19.33 -7.29
N LEU A 133 -1.98 -18.02 -7.56
CA LEU A 133 -3.13 -17.34 -8.15
C LEU A 133 -3.47 -17.90 -9.55
N LYS A 134 -4.73 -18.33 -9.68
CA LYS A 134 -5.28 -18.91 -10.91
C LYS A 134 -6.13 -17.90 -11.68
N PHE A 135 -5.88 -17.79 -12.98
CA PHE A 135 -6.55 -16.82 -13.84
C PHE A 135 -7.29 -17.48 -15.00
N GLU A 136 -8.34 -16.82 -15.46
CA GLU A 136 -9.06 -17.11 -16.70
C GLU A 136 -8.85 -15.94 -17.66
N TYR A 137 -8.26 -16.22 -18.82
CA TYR A 137 -8.07 -15.22 -19.87
C TYR A 137 -9.40 -14.82 -20.50
N LEU A 138 -9.60 -13.51 -20.69
CA LEU A 138 -10.84 -12.96 -21.26
C LEU A 138 -10.59 -12.45 -22.68
N LYS A 139 -9.69 -11.48 -22.83
CA LYS A 139 -9.33 -10.86 -24.12
C LYS A 139 -8.12 -9.95 -23.98
N ARG A 140 -7.47 -9.67 -25.11
CA ARG A 140 -6.51 -8.55 -25.27
C ARG A 140 -7.29 -7.29 -25.60
N ASP A 141 -6.86 -6.15 -25.07
CA ASP A 141 -7.49 -4.87 -25.37
C ASP A 141 -7.28 -4.48 -26.84
N THR A 142 -8.30 -3.85 -27.42
CA THR A 142 -8.30 -3.48 -28.83
C THR A 142 -7.54 -2.18 -29.08
N THR A 143 -7.46 -1.29 -28.09
CA THR A 143 -6.84 0.04 -28.18
C THR A 143 -5.43 0.01 -27.61
N ASN A 144 -5.27 -0.38 -26.34
CA ASN A 144 -3.96 -0.52 -25.72
C ASN A 144 -3.48 -1.98 -25.85
N LYS A 145 -2.64 -2.26 -26.85
CA LYS A 145 -2.16 -3.62 -27.12
C LYS A 145 -1.35 -4.25 -25.98
N LEU A 146 -0.91 -3.49 -24.98
CA LEU A 146 -0.25 -4.06 -23.80
C LEU A 146 -1.23 -4.65 -22.79
N TYR A 147 -2.52 -4.33 -22.86
CA TYR A 147 -3.49 -4.78 -21.85
C TYR A 147 -4.09 -6.13 -22.19
N PHE A 148 -4.01 -7.05 -21.23
CA PHE A 148 -4.61 -8.39 -21.30
C PHE A 148 -5.51 -8.59 -20.10
N TYR A 149 -6.79 -8.86 -20.33
CA TYR A 149 -7.77 -8.95 -19.26
C TYR A 149 -7.96 -10.38 -18.78
N TYR A 150 -7.98 -10.54 -17.46
CA TYR A 150 -8.16 -11.82 -16.79
C TYR A 150 -9.16 -11.71 -15.66
N ASN A 151 -9.94 -12.77 -15.44
CA ASN A 151 -10.65 -12.99 -14.19
C ASN A 151 -9.75 -13.79 -13.23
N LEU A 152 -9.75 -13.42 -11.95
CA LEU A 152 -9.32 -14.34 -10.90
C LEU A 152 -10.32 -15.49 -10.81
N LYS A 153 -9.86 -16.74 -10.90
CA LYS A 153 -10.73 -17.91 -10.87
C LYS A 153 -11.33 -18.13 -9.48
N PRO A 154 -12.58 -18.64 -9.39
CA PRO A 154 -13.24 -18.89 -8.11
C PRO A 154 -12.63 -20.08 -7.35
N ASP A 155 -12.03 -21.06 -8.04
CA ASP A 155 -11.44 -22.30 -7.49
C ASP A 155 -9.93 -22.18 -7.18
N GLY A 156 -9.41 -20.96 -7.17
CA GLY A 156 -8.03 -20.63 -6.79
C GLY A 156 -7.95 -19.92 -5.42
N PRO A 157 -6.72 -19.71 -4.91
CA PRO A 157 -6.49 -18.86 -3.75
C PRO A 157 -7.12 -17.48 -3.92
N GLN A 158 -7.66 -16.94 -2.83
CA GLN A 158 -8.26 -15.60 -2.74
C GLN A 158 -7.44 -14.71 -1.79
N HIS A 159 -6.13 -14.92 -1.76
CA HIS A 159 -5.14 -14.13 -1.03
C HIS A 159 -3.84 -14.07 -1.86
N ILE A 160 -3.00 -13.06 -1.59
CA ILE A 160 -1.70 -12.90 -2.26
C ILE A 160 -0.60 -13.51 -1.38
N THR A 161 0.18 -14.42 -1.96
CA THR A 161 1.40 -14.99 -1.40
C THR A 161 2.46 -15.09 -2.50
N CYS A 162 3.13 -13.97 -2.78
CA CYS A 162 4.13 -13.93 -3.85
C CYS A 162 5.27 -14.93 -3.62
N ASP A 163 5.50 -15.79 -4.60
CA ASP A 163 6.62 -16.73 -4.66
C ASP A 163 7.95 -15.98 -4.86
N ILE A 164 7.94 -15.07 -5.83
CA ILE A 164 9.07 -14.22 -6.21
C ILE A 164 8.71 -12.74 -6.06
N TYR A 165 9.69 -11.84 -6.06
CA TYR A 165 9.41 -10.41 -6.20
C TYR A 165 9.43 -10.00 -7.67
N SER A 166 8.68 -8.96 -8.03
CA SER A 166 8.71 -8.38 -9.38
C SER A 166 8.80 -6.85 -9.37
N ALA A 167 9.30 -6.28 -10.47
CA ALA A 167 9.37 -4.85 -10.70
C ALA A 167 9.28 -4.50 -12.19
N ARG A 168 9.04 -3.23 -12.50
CA ARG A 168 9.02 -2.71 -13.88
C ARG A 168 10.00 -1.59 -14.14
N ILE A 169 10.59 -1.63 -15.32
CA ILE A 169 11.39 -0.56 -15.93
C ILE A 169 10.74 -0.23 -17.27
N LYS A 170 9.67 0.57 -17.23
CA LYS A 170 8.97 1.08 -18.43
C LYS A 170 9.17 2.58 -18.51
N ALA A 171 9.78 3.07 -19.58
CA ALA A 171 10.08 4.50 -19.69
C ALA A 171 8.81 5.36 -19.74
N PRO A 172 8.73 6.48 -19.01
CA PRO A 172 7.68 7.49 -19.18
C PRO A 172 7.94 8.31 -20.45
N LEU A 173 7.02 9.21 -20.79
CA LEU A 173 7.24 10.17 -21.88
C LEU A 173 8.14 11.31 -21.41
N VAL A 174 9.31 11.44 -22.03
CA VAL A 174 10.23 12.56 -21.79
C VAL A 174 10.52 13.27 -23.12
N GLN A 175 10.25 14.56 -23.16
CA GLN A 175 10.43 15.37 -24.36
C GLN A 175 11.87 15.27 -24.90
N GLY A 176 12.01 14.89 -26.17
CA GLY A 176 13.30 14.82 -26.87
C GLY A 176 14.11 13.55 -26.61
N LYS A 177 13.58 12.56 -25.87
CA LYS A 177 14.21 11.25 -25.67
C LYS A 177 13.31 10.11 -26.13
N THR A 178 13.91 9.08 -26.70
CA THR A 178 13.21 7.82 -26.93
C THR A 178 13.16 6.99 -25.65
N LYS A 179 12.18 6.09 -25.53
CA LYS A 179 12.12 5.13 -24.42
C LYS A 179 13.41 4.30 -24.27
N TYR A 180 14.06 3.96 -25.38
CA TYR A 180 15.31 3.19 -25.36
C TYR A 180 16.49 4.00 -24.82
N GLN A 181 16.57 5.30 -25.13
CA GLN A 181 17.58 6.18 -24.53
C GLN A 181 17.39 6.25 -23.01
N LEU A 182 16.15 6.44 -22.55
CA LEU A 182 15.82 6.47 -21.12
C LEU A 182 16.18 5.16 -20.42
N ILE A 183 15.83 4.00 -21.01
CA ILE A 183 16.18 2.68 -20.47
C ILE A 183 17.69 2.48 -20.40
N ASN A 184 18.43 2.82 -21.45
CA ASN A 184 19.90 2.73 -21.45
C ASN A 184 20.51 3.59 -20.33
N GLU A 185 20.14 4.88 -20.25
CA GLU A 185 20.65 5.80 -19.23
C GLU A 185 20.33 5.34 -17.80
N TYR A 186 19.13 4.82 -17.59
CA TYR A 186 18.70 4.27 -16.31
C TYR A 186 19.50 3.03 -15.92
N LEU A 187 19.66 2.06 -16.82
CA LEU A 187 20.41 0.83 -16.53
C LEU A 187 21.91 1.11 -16.31
N GLU A 188 22.48 2.07 -17.04
CA GLU A 188 23.85 2.54 -16.78
C GLU A 188 23.96 3.21 -15.40
N LYS A 189 22.95 4.00 -15.00
CA LYS A 189 22.86 4.55 -13.64
C LYS A 189 22.80 3.43 -12.60
N VAL A 190 22.00 2.39 -12.82
CA VAL A 190 21.92 1.21 -11.93
C VAL A 190 23.29 0.57 -11.76
N VAL A 191 23.98 0.29 -12.85
CA VAL A 191 25.33 -0.31 -12.80
C VAL A 191 26.30 0.57 -12.01
N ARG A 192 26.24 1.90 -12.15
CA ARG A 192 27.08 2.84 -11.38
C ARG A 192 26.72 2.84 -9.89
N GLU A 193 25.45 2.91 -9.54
CA GLU A 193 25.03 2.96 -8.12
C GLU A 193 25.27 1.64 -7.39
N LYS A 194 25.09 0.49 -8.05
CA LYS A 194 25.47 -0.82 -7.50
C LYS A 194 26.97 -0.90 -7.20
N LYS A 195 27.82 -0.39 -8.09
CA LYS A 195 29.28 -0.36 -7.86
C LYS A 195 29.68 0.58 -6.73
N ALA A 196 28.93 1.66 -6.51
CA ALA A 196 29.25 2.65 -5.50
C ALA A 196 29.08 2.14 -4.06
N GLN A 197 28.25 1.10 -3.84
CA GLN A 197 28.01 0.43 -2.54
C GLN A 197 27.85 1.42 -1.37
N ARG A 198 26.60 1.79 -1.05
CA ARG A 198 26.31 2.85 -0.07
C ARG A 198 25.51 2.32 1.11
N SER A 199 25.75 2.87 2.30
CA SER A 199 24.84 2.74 3.45
C SER A 199 23.52 3.47 3.16
N LEU A 200 22.49 3.21 3.96
CA LEU A 200 21.19 3.86 3.80
C LEU A 200 21.29 5.39 3.96
N GLY A 201 21.99 5.89 4.98
CA GLY A 201 22.15 7.33 5.15
C GLY A 201 20.90 7.98 5.74
N ALA A 202 20.45 9.10 5.18
CA ALA A 202 19.31 9.84 5.73
C ALA A 202 17.96 9.23 5.32
N VAL A 203 17.00 9.31 6.24
CA VAL A 203 15.59 8.96 6.01
C VAL A 203 14.76 10.24 6.02
N THR A 204 13.94 10.45 5.00
CA THR A 204 12.99 11.56 4.93
C THR A 204 11.56 11.02 5.02
N TYR A 205 10.79 11.56 5.95
CA TYR A 205 9.38 11.27 6.16
C TYR A 205 8.54 12.50 5.83
N PHE A 206 7.63 12.37 4.87
CA PHE A 206 6.72 13.45 4.45
C PHE A 206 5.26 13.12 4.76
N ALA A 207 4.59 14.03 5.46
CA ALA A 207 3.17 13.95 5.76
C ALA A 207 2.38 15.01 4.97
N GLY A 208 1.79 14.58 3.85
CA GLY A 208 0.93 15.36 2.99
C GLY A 208 -0.44 15.65 3.61
N HIS A 209 -1.13 16.63 3.05
CA HIS A 209 -2.46 17.03 3.48
C HIS A 209 -3.47 15.89 3.41
N GLY A 210 -4.26 15.72 4.48
CA GLY A 210 -5.30 14.71 4.58
C GLY A 210 -4.78 13.31 4.93
N TYR A 211 -3.46 13.08 4.94
CA TYR A 211 -2.90 11.80 5.37
C TYR A 211 -3.22 11.52 6.84
N ASN A 212 -3.83 10.35 7.10
CA ASN A 212 -4.34 9.93 8.41
C ASN A 212 -5.18 11.01 9.10
N SER A 213 -6.01 11.73 8.34
CA SER A 213 -6.85 12.83 8.85
C SER A 213 -6.05 13.91 9.59
N ASP A 214 -4.81 14.15 9.17
CA ASP A 214 -3.88 15.09 9.81
C ASP A 214 -3.65 14.81 11.32
N CYS A 215 -3.74 13.53 11.71
CA CYS A 215 -3.55 13.12 13.10
C CYS A 215 -2.09 13.27 13.52
N MET A 216 -1.79 14.30 14.31
CA MET A 216 -0.43 14.55 14.81
C MET A 216 0.13 13.42 15.67
N VAL A 217 -0.72 12.71 16.42
CA VAL A 217 -0.27 11.54 17.20
C VAL A 217 0.19 10.41 16.27
N ALA A 218 -0.56 10.14 15.19
CA ALA A 218 -0.16 9.14 14.20
C ALA A 218 1.20 9.50 13.55
N ARG A 219 1.38 10.78 13.20
CA ARG A 219 2.62 11.28 12.58
C ARG A 219 3.82 11.22 13.54
N ALA A 220 3.60 11.60 14.80
CA ALA A 220 4.64 11.54 15.83
C ALA A 220 5.04 10.09 16.15
N ASP A 221 4.07 9.20 16.30
CA ASP A 221 4.32 7.77 16.58
C ASP A 221 4.99 7.07 15.40
N GLU A 222 4.66 7.44 14.16
CA GLU A 222 5.38 6.93 12.99
C GLU A 222 6.85 7.35 13.03
N ARG A 223 7.16 8.61 13.34
CA ARG A 223 8.54 9.06 13.54
C ARG A 223 9.26 8.26 14.62
N LEU A 224 8.59 7.94 15.74
CA LEU A 224 9.16 7.10 16.80
C LEU A 224 9.41 5.68 16.30
N SER A 225 8.44 5.07 15.62
CA SER A 225 8.57 3.72 15.06
C SER A 225 9.72 3.61 14.07
N LEU A 226 9.98 4.64 13.24
CA LEU A 226 11.13 4.68 12.35
C LEU A 226 12.46 4.61 13.11
N THR A 227 12.56 5.20 14.30
CA THR A 227 13.78 5.09 15.12
C THR A 227 13.94 3.70 15.76
N GLU A 228 12.85 2.96 15.95
CA GLU A 228 12.87 1.56 16.37
C GLU A 228 13.31 0.62 15.23
N GLN A 229 12.84 0.90 14.01
CA GLN A 229 13.21 0.16 12.80
C GLN A 229 14.64 0.45 12.33
N PHE A 230 15.08 1.70 12.48
CA PHE A 230 16.41 2.18 12.13
C PHE A 230 17.14 2.76 13.36
N PRO A 231 17.68 1.91 14.26
CA PRO A 231 18.30 2.38 15.50
C PRO A 231 19.46 3.37 15.31
N TYR A 232 20.11 3.37 14.14
CA TYR A 232 21.19 4.32 13.86
C TYR A 232 20.69 5.77 13.76
N LEU A 233 19.40 6.01 13.51
CA LEU A 233 18.81 7.35 13.45
C LEU A 233 18.82 8.07 14.82
N LEU A 234 18.98 7.33 15.92
CA LEU A 234 19.10 7.90 17.28
C LEU A 234 20.54 8.32 17.63
N LYS A 235 21.52 7.96 16.80
CA LYS A 235 22.92 8.39 17.00
C LYS A 235 23.05 9.88 16.67
N ALA A 236 24.09 10.53 17.21
CA ALA A 236 24.32 11.97 17.03
C ALA A 236 24.45 12.41 15.55
N ASP A 237 24.88 11.51 14.67
CA ASP A 237 25.01 11.70 13.23
C ASP A 237 23.84 11.12 12.41
N GLY A 238 22.85 10.51 13.09
CA GLY A 238 21.63 9.99 12.47
C GLY A 238 20.75 11.11 11.92
N LYS A 239 20.22 10.94 10.71
CA LYS A 239 19.41 11.95 10.01
C LYS A 239 18.02 11.40 9.68
N LEU A 240 17.04 11.78 10.50
CA LEU A 240 15.61 11.56 10.25
C LEU A 240 14.90 12.89 10.03
N ASN A 241 14.71 13.25 8.76
CA ASN A 241 14.08 14.49 8.35
C ASN A 241 12.55 14.32 8.31
N TYR A 242 11.82 15.32 8.81
CA TYR A 242 10.37 15.35 8.77
C TYR A 242 9.89 16.61 8.06
N ILE A 243 9.03 16.44 7.06
CA ILE A 243 8.38 17.53 6.34
C ILE A 243 6.86 17.35 6.50
N ASP A 244 6.21 18.39 6.99
CA ASP A 244 4.76 18.46 7.08
C ASP A 244 4.22 19.40 6.00
N TYR A 245 3.08 19.07 5.41
CA TYR A 245 2.46 19.93 4.40
C TYR A 245 2.18 21.35 4.91
N THR A 246 2.04 21.54 6.23
CA THR A 246 1.77 22.84 6.85
C THR A 246 2.98 23.77 6.92
N TYR A 247 4.19 23.30 6.59
CA TYR A 247 5.41 24.10 6.68
C TYR A 247 5.48 25.26 5.69
N ASP A 248 4.88 25.11 4.52
CA ASP A 248 4.85 26.14 3.49
C ASP A 248 3.51 26.11 2.76
N ASN A 249 3.09 27.26 2.23
CA ASN A 249 1.91 27.36 1.35
C ASN A 249 2.06 26.46 0.11
N TYR A 250 3.29 26.23 -0.34
CA TYR A 250 3.68 25.39 -1.49
C TYR A 250 4.86 24.48 -1.09
N VAL A 251 4.58 23.47 -0.27
CA VAL A 251 5.57 22.54 0.30
C VAL A 251 6.33 21.75 -0.76
N LYS A 252 5.78 21.63 -1.97
CA LYS A 252 6.42 20.92 -3.09
C LYS A 252 7.85 21.39 -3.32
N TYR A 253 8.12 22.69 -3.24
CA TYR A 253 9.46 23.22 -3.47
C TYR A 253 10.46 22.76 -2.40
N ARG A 254 10.03 22.72 -1.14
CA ARG A 254 10.85 22.19 -0.03
C ARG A 254 11.08 20.69 -0.21
N LEU A 255 10.02 19.94 -0.47
CA LEU A 255 10.11 18.48 -0.60
C LEU A 255 10.99 18.08 -1.80
N MET A 256 10.80 18.70 -2.96
CA MET A 256 11.61 18.41 -4.15
C MET A 256 13.09 18.76 -3.91
N ALA A 257 13.39 19.86 -3.22
CA ALA A 257 14.76 20.22 -2.85
C ALA A 257 15.36 19.23 -1.84
N GLU A 258 14.57 18.70 -0.90
CA GLU A 258 15.00 17.65 0.03
C GLU A 258 15.33 16.35 -0.71
N LEU A 259 14.46 15.91 -1.61
CA LEU A 259 14.66 14.70 -2.41
C LEU A 259 15.80 14.83 -3.42
N ALA A 260 16.26 16.04 -3.73
CA ALA A 260 17.43 16.31 -4.56
C ALA A 260 18.77 16.16 -3.81
N LYS A 261 18.77 15.93 -2.48
CA LYS A 261 19.99 15.75 -1.70
C LYS A 261 20.60 14.36 -1.88
N GLU A 262 21.93 14.28 -2.00
CA GLU A 262 22.64 13.02 -2.27
C GLU A 262 22.69 12.07 -1.06
N GLU A 263 22.50 12.55 0.16
CA GLU A 263 22.55 11.72 1.37
C GLU A 263 21.26 10.94 1.66
N ILE A 264 20.16 11.22 0.95
CA ILE A 264 18.87 10.56 1.19
C ILE A 264 18.92 9.13 0.63
N GLY A 265 18.84 8.13 1.51
CA GLY A 265 18.67 6.73 1.12
C GLY A 265 17.22 6.40 0.87
N LEU A 266 16.37 6.78 1.82
CA LEU A 266 14.96 6.42 1.86
C LEU A 266 14.10 7.66 2.04
N ALA A 267 13.11 7.82 1.16
CA ALA A 267 12.05 8.80 1.31
C ALA A 267 10.70 8.08 1.41
N ILE A 268 9.96 8.35 2.48
CA ILE A 268 8.62 7.80 2.72
C ILE A 268 7.65 8.97 2.59
N LEU A 269 6.85 8.97 1.53
CA LEU A 269 5.97 10.08 1.19
C LEU A 269 4.52 9.62 1.30
N HIS A 270 3.81 10.20 2.26
CA HIS A 270 2.40 9.92 2.48
C HIS A 270 1.56 11.07 1.97
N HIS A 271 0.72 10.81 0.97
CA HIS A 271 -0.10 11.84 0.34
C HIS A 271 -1.18 11.22 -0.55
N HIS A 272 -2.06 12.04 -1.10
CA HIS A 272 -2.93 11.59 -2.18
C HIS A 272 -2.20 11.64 -3.52
N GLY A 273 -2.66 10.89 -4.51
CA GLY A 273 -2.06 10.91 -5.86
C GLY A 273 -3.03 10.58 -6.98
N SER A 274 -2.63 10.96 -8.20
CA SER A 274 -3.13 10.48 -9.50
C SER A 274 -1.96 9.92 -10.31
N GLU A 275 -2.19 9.43 -11.51
CA GLU A 275 -1.15 8.94 -12.42
C GLU A 275 -0.09 10.02 -12.75
N ASP A 276 -0.47 11.28 -12.75
CA ASP A 276 0.31 12.43 -13.22
C ASP A 276 0.63 13.47 -12.12
N ARG A 277 0.16 13.26 -10.89
CA ARG A 277 0.25 14.25 -9.81
C ARG A 277 0.41 13.64 -8.41
N GLN A 278 1.11 14.37 -7.57
CA GLN A 278 1.26 14.13 -6.13
C GLN A 278 0.59 15.29 -5.38
N TYR A 279 -0.50 15.01 -4.66
CA TYR A 279 -1.29 16.02 -3.98
C TYR A 279 -0.71 16.30 -2.60
N PHE A 280 -0.04 17.45 -2.42
CA PHE A 280 0.80 17.70 -1.25
C PHE A 280 0.16 18.64 -0.24
N ASN A 281 -0.29 19.81 -0.68
CA ASN A 281 -0.82 20.85 0.19
C ASN A 281 -2.35 20.82 0.26
N GLY A 282 -2.87 21.31 1.39
CA GLY A 282 -4.25 21.77 1.49
C GLY A 282 -4.37 23.24 1.11
N SER A 283 -5.50 23.86 1.48
CA SER A 283 -5.56 25.32 1.46
C SER A 283 -4.48 25.92 2.38
N PRO A 284 -3.80 27.01 1.99
CA PRO A 284 -2.79 27.65 2.82
C PRO A 284 -3.31 27.94 4.23
N ILE A 285 -2.51 27.60 5.24
CA ILE A 285 -2.81 27.91 6.64
C ILE A 285 -2.19 29.26 6.95
N THR A 286 -3.04 30.23 7.27
CA THR A 286 -2.60 31.59 7.59
C THR A 286 -3.34 32.14 8.80
N SER A 287 -2.66 32.97 9.59
CA SER A 287 -3.29 33.79 10.63
C SER A 287 -3.55 35.23 10.16
N ASN A 288 -3.15 35.57 8.93
CA ASN A 288 -3.30 36.90 8.36
C ASN A 288 -4.69 37.06 7.71
N THR A 289 -5.49 37.99 8.21
CA THR A 289 -6.83 38.29 7.70
C THR A 289 -6.84 38.65 6.22
N SER A 290 -5.82 39.38 5.74
CA SER A 290 -5.73 39.76 4.32
C SER A 290 -5.54 38.55 3.41
N GLU A 291 -4.79 37.54 3.86
CA GLU A 291 -4.60 36.30 3.10
C GLU A 291 -5.86 35.44 3.10
N TRP A 292 -6.56 35.33 4.23
CA TRP A 292 -7.89 34.70 4.29
C TRP A 292 -8.87 35.33 3.30
N LEU A 293 -8.89 36.66 3.25
CA LEU A 293 -9.73 37.40 2.33
C LEU A 293 -9.39 37.08 0.87
N GLU A 294 -8.12 37.02 0.51
CA GLU A 294 -7.69 36.67 -0.85
C GLU A 294 -8.01 35.21 -1.21
N LEU A 295 -7.86 34.28 -0.27
CA LEU A 295 -8.26 32.87 -0.45
C LEU A 295 -9.77 32.75 -0.69
N ALA A 296 -10.58 33.48 0.08
CA ALA A 296 -12.03 33.51 -0.10
C ALA A 296 -12.41 34.08 -1.48
N LYS A 297 -11.81 35.21 -1.88
CA LYS A 297 -12.03 35.79 -3.21
C LYS A 297 -11.65 34.79 -4.32
N LYS A 298 -10.48 34.16 -4.22
CA LYS A 298 -10.03 33.12 -5.17
C LYS A 298 -11.01 31.96 -5.25
N PHE A 299 -11.48 31.46 -4.11
CA PHE A 299 -12.47 30.38 -4.04
C PHE A 299 -13.74 30.74 -4.81
N PHE A 300 -14.34 31.90 -4.56
CA PHE A 300 -15.56 32.32 -5.24
C PHE A 300 -15.34 32.59 -6.74
N ARG A 301 -14.26 33.28 -7.12
CA ARG A 301 -13.89 33.44 -8.55
C ARG A 301 -13.76 32.09 -9.24
N GLY A 302 -13.14 31.10 -8.58
CA GLY A 302 -12.99 29.75 -9.10
C GLY A 302 -14.32 29.01 -9.26
N LYS A 303 -15.23 29.13 -8.28
CA LYS A 303 -16.58 28.53 -8.36
C LYS A 303 -17.44 29.16 -9.48
N ILE A 304 -17.35 30.48 -9.66
CA ILE A 304 -18.06 31.19 -10.72
C ILE A 304 -17.53 30.77 -12.10
N ARG A 305 -16.21 30.76 -12.30
CA ARG A 305 -15.58 30.38 -13.58
C ARG A 305 -15.92 28.96 -14.04
N ARG A 306 -16.12 28.02 -13.10
CA ARG A 306 -16.43 26.61 -13.39
C ARG A 306 -17.92 26.30 -13.51
N ALA A 307 -18.80 27.28 -13.32
CA ALA A 307 -20.24 27.07 -13.43
C ALA A 307 -20.69 27.13 -14.89
N ASP A 308 -21.66 26.29 -15.24
CA ASP A 308 -22.30 26.32 -16.56
C ASP A 308 -22.96 27.68 -16.83
N ASP A 309 -23.64 28.23 -15.82
CA ASP A 309 -24.16 29.59 -15.82
C ASP A 309 -23.39 30.45 -14.81
N THR A 310 -22.42 31.18 -15.34
CA THR A 310 -21.53 32.04 -14.55
C THR A 310 -22.26 33.23 -13.92
N THR A 311 -23.32 33.74 -14.55
CA THR A 311 -24.09 34.89 -14.06
C THR A 311 -24.99 34.45 -12.91
N ALA A 312 -25.73 33.35 -13.07
CA ALA A 312 -26.53 32.78 -12.00
C ALA A 312 -25.66 32.36 -10.80
N SER A 313 -24.49 31.76 -11.04
CA SER A 313 -23.53 31.38 -10.01
C SER A 313 -23.03 32.60 -9.22
N LYS A 314 -22.66 33.69 -9.91
CA LYS A 314 -22.26 34.94 -9.25
C LYS A 314 -23.38 35.49 -8.37
N ASN A 315 -24.60 35.59 -8.90
CA ASN A 315 -25.77 36.09 -8.16
C ASN A 315 -26.10 35.20 -6.94
N TYR A 316 -25.97 33.89 -7.07
CA TYR A 316 -26.15 32.92 -5.98
C TYR A 316 -25.18 33.19 -4.83
N TYR A 317 -23.87 33.30 -5.10
CA TYR A 317 -22.89 33.56 -4.03
C TYR A 317 -23.06 34.93 -3.38
N MET A 318 -23.44 35.96 -4.15
CA MET A 318 -23.75 37.28 -3.60
C MET A 318 -24.96 37.23 -2.65
N LYS A 319 -26.02 36.50 -3.02
CA LYS A 319 -27.25 36.43 -2.24
C LYS A 319 -27.16 35.49 -1.02
N GLU A 320 -26.73 34.26 -1.23
CA GLU A 320 -26.80 33.21 -0.21
C GLU A 320 -25.61 33.26 0.77
N TYR A 321 -24.47 33.81 0.35
CA TYR A 321 -23.26 33.90 1.17
C TYR A 321 -22.81 35.33 1.45
N GLY A 322 -23.57 36.34 0.98
CA GLY A 322 -23.25 37.75 1.21
C GLY A 322 -21.93 38.21 0.58
N VAL A 323 -21.45 37.52 -0.46
CA VAL A 323 -20.17 37.83 -1.12
C VAL A 323 -20.27 39.20 -1.80
N PRO A 324 -19.40 40.19 -1.47
CA PRO A 324 -19.42 41.49 -2.14
C PRO A 324 -19.12 41.37 -3.64
N GLU A 325 -19.83 42.11 -4.49
CA GLU A 325 -19.59 42.05 -5.94
C GLU A 325 -18.14 42.40 -6.31
N SER A 326 -17.53 43.34 -5.58
CA SER A 326 -16.13 43.77 -5.79
C SER A 326 -15.09 42.66 -5.57
N TRP A 327 -15.45 41.56 -4.91
CA TRP A 327 -14.57 40.41 -4.70
C TRP A 327 -14.46 39.51 -5.93
N VAL A 328 -15.48 39.54 -6.79
CA VAL A 328 -15.66 38.60 -7.90
C VAL A 328 -15.87 39.31 -9.25
N SER A 329 -15.91 40.65 -9.28
CA SER A 329 -16.04 41.43 -10.51
C SER A 329 -14.91 41.18 -11.52
N ASN A 330 -13.72 40.83 -11.02
CA ASN A 330 -12.55 40.48 -11.83
C ASN A 330 -12.38 38.96 -12.03
N ALA A 331 -13.44 38.15 -11.87
CA ALA A 331 -13.37 36.69 -12.01
C ALA A 331 -12.83 36.23 -13.37
N PHE A 332 -13.03 37.02 -14.42
CA PHE A 332 -12.61 36.72 -15.80
C PHE A 332 -11.48 37.64 -16.30
N ASP A 333 -10.86 38.42 -15.41
CA ASP A 333 -9.67 39.20 -15.76
C ASP A 333 -8.51 38.23 -16.08
N PRO A 334 -7.88 38.31 -17.27
CA PRO A 334 -6.83 37.37 -17.67
C PRO A 334 -5.65 37.29 -16.70
N LYS A 335 -5.22 38.40 -16.09
CA LYS A 335 -4.10 38.42 -15.15
C LYS A 335 -4.47 37.74 -13.83
N ILE A 336 -5.71 37.93 -13.38
CA ILE A 336 -6.23 37.24 -12.19
C ILE A 336 -6.39 35.75 -12.44
N MET A 337 -6.89 35.38 -13.62
CA MET A 337 -7.00 33.98 -14.01
C MET A 337 -5.65 33.27 -14.07
N GLU A 338 -4.63 33.92 -14.65
CA GLU A 338 -3.26 33.42 -14.68
C GLU A 338 -2.69 33.29 -13.26
N LYS A 339 -2.80 34.34 -12.43
CA LYS A 339 -2.36 34.31 -11.04
C LYS A 339 -3.00 33.17 -10.24
N ASP A 340 -4.32 33.02 -10.36
CA ASP A 340 -5.06 31.96 -9.65
C ASP A 340 -4.62 30.57 -10.13
N SER A 341 -4.44 30.40 -11.45
CA SER A 341 -3.98 29.13 -12.06
C SER A 341 -2.56 28.76 -11.62
N LEU A 342 -1.63 29.72 -11.62
CA LEU A 342 -0.25 29.50 -11.14
C LEU A 342 -0.23 29.11 -9.66
N SER A 343 -1.08 29.77 -8.86
CA SER A 343 -1.23 29.44 -7.44
C SER A 343 -1.82 28.04 -7.25
N ASP A 344 -2.81 27.62 -8.03
CA ASP A 344 -3.36 26.26 -7.98
C ASP A 344 -2.32 25.20 -8.41
N MET A 345 -1.53 25.48 -9.44
CA MET A 345 -0.44 24.61 -9.87
C MET A 345 0.69 24.50 -8.83
N ALA A 346 0.89 25.50 -7.98
CA ALA A 346 1.97 25.52 -7.01
C ALA A 346 1.71 24.60 -5.78
N VAL A 347 0.47 24.18 -5.55
CA VAL A 347 0.04 23.36 -4.41
C VAL A 347 0.60 21.93 -4.48
N ASP A 348 0.76 21.40 -5.70
CA ASP A 348 1.05 19.99 -5.95
C ASP A 348 2.22 19.82 -6.92
N ALA A 349 2.88 18.65 -6.88
CA ALA A 349 3.85 18.28 -7.89
C ALA A 349 3.18 17.48 -9.01
N SER A 350 3.42 17.87 -10.26
CA SER A 350 2.83 17.31 -11.46
C SER A 350 3.90 16.95 -12.49
N LEU A 351 3.54 16.23 -13.57
CA LEU A 351 4.48 15.92 -14.65
C LEU A 351 5.26 17.14 -15.20
N PRO A 352 4.64 18.33 -15.39
CA PRO A 352 5.39 19.55 -15.72
C PRO A 352 6.53 19.90 -14.76
N ASP A 353 6.33 19.70 -13.44
CA ASP A 353 7.37 19.97 -12.43
C ASP A 353 8.55 18.99 -12.51
N MET A 354 8.35 17.82 -13.14
CA MET A 354 9.39 16.82 -13.32
C MET A 354 10.37 17.18 -14.44
N LYS A 355 10.04 18.15 -15.30
CA LYS A 355 10.90 18.56 -16.41
C LYS A 355 12.19 19.20 -15.88
N GLY A 356 13.31 18.51 -16.06
CA GLY A 356 14.62 18.95 -15.59
C GLY A 356 14.85 18.76 -14.09
N TYR A 357 13.89 18.17 -13.38
CA TYR A 357 14.04 17.84 -11.97
C TYR A 357 15.02 16.67 -11.79
N VAL A 358 15.81 16.71 -10.72
CA VAL A 358 16.80 15.70 -10.38
C VAL A 358 16.53 15.20 -8.96
N SER A 359 16.13 13.93 -8.84
CA SER A 359 15.89 13.28 -7.56
C SER A 359 17.06 12.36 -7.21
N ASN A 360 17.63 12.55 -6.02
CA ASN A 360 18.76 11.80 -5.50
C ASN A 360 18.40 10.84 -4.34
N ALA A 361 17.16 10.87 -3.85
CA ALA A 361 16.66 9.84 -2.94
C ALA A 361 16.69 8.46 -3.61
N ARG A 362 17.48 7.52 -3.09
CA ARG A 362 17.74 6.22 -3.76
C ARG A 362 16.51 5.33 -3.84
N MET A 363 15.75 5.31 -2.75
CA MET A 363 14.49 4.58 -2.64
C MET A 363 13.39 5.53 -2.19
N ILE A 364 12.26 5.49 -2.90
CA ILE A 364 11.09 6.33 -2.58
C ILE A 364 9.86 5.45 -2.43
N ILE A 365 9.12 5.64 -1.35
CA ILE A 365 7.84 4.97 -1.09
C ILE A 365 6.74 6.01 -1.29
N PHE A 366 5.95 5.85 -2.35
CA PHE A 366 4.73 6.62 -2.54
C PHE A 366 3.57 5.86 -1.89
N ASP A 367 3.21 6.28 -0.68
CA ASP A 367 1.95 5.89 -0.03
C ASP A 367 0.82 6.78 -0.56
N ALA A 368 0.53 6.59 -1.85
CA ALA A 368 -0.39 7.39 -2.63
C ALA A 368 -1.09 6.56 -3.72
N CYS A 369 -2.33 6.93 -4.02
CA CYS A 369 -3.11 6.35 -5.13
C CYS A 369 -2.43 6.63 -6.48
N TYR A 370 -2.50 5.69 -7.41
CA TYR A 370 -2.11 5.85 -8.84
C TYR A 370 -0.69 6.30 -9.16
N ASN A 371 0.15 6.69 -8.20
CA ASN A 371 1.51 7.14 -8.48
C ASN A 371 2.43 6.02 -8.99
N GLY A 372 2.01 4.76 -8.88
CA GLY A 372 2.66 3.59 -9.48
C GLY A 372 1.98 3.09 -10.75
N SER A 373 1.22 3.94 -11.47
CA SER A 373 0.50 3.61 -12.71
C SER A 373 1.43 3.34 -13.91
N PHE A 374 2.35 2.39 -13.78
CA PHE A 374 3.32 2.01 -14.81
C PHE A 374 2.68 1.63 -16.15
N HIS A 375 1.41 1.21 -16.12
CA HIS A 375 0.63 0.80 -17.28
C HIS A 375 0.34 1.96 -18.25
N MET A 376 0.39 3.21 -17.77
CA MET A 376 0.22 4.42 -18.56
C MET A 376 1.48 4.76 -19.36
N ASP A 377 1.33 5.49 -20.47
CA ASP A 377 2.46 5.93 -21.30
C ASP A 377 3.34 6.95 -20.58
N ASP A 378 2.71 7.86 -19.84
CA ASP A 378 3.37 8.82 -18.97
C ASP A 378 2.80 8.73 -17.56
N TYR A 379 3.68 8.71 -16.55
CA TYR A 379 3.31 8.48 -15.16
C TYR A 379 4.41 8.99 -14.22
N ILE A 380 3.99 9.54 -13.08
CA ILE A 380 4.86 10.39 -12.25
C ILE A 380 6.07 9.67 -11.65
N SER A 381 5.91 8.44 -11.17
CA SER A 381 7.04 7.66 -10.60
C SER A 381 8.11 7.30 -11.62
N GLY A 382 7.76 7.18 -12.90
CA GLY A 382 8.72 6.98 -13.98
C GLY A 382 9.73 8.13 -14.01
N HIS A 383 9.28 9.38 -13.86
CA HIS A 383 10.17 10.55 -13.87
C HIS A 383 11.14 10.57 -12.70
N TYR A 384 10.79 9.98 -11.56
CA TYR A 384 11.72 9.82 -10.43
C TYR A 384 12.84 8.82 -10.74
N ILE A 385 12.56 7.69 -11.39
CA ILE A 385 13.64 6.74 -11.70
C ILE A 385 14.39 7.08 -13.00
N PHE A 386 13.80 7.77 -13.97
CA PHE A 386 14.45 8.06 -15.26
C PHE A 386 15.18 9.41 -15.33
N ASN A 387 15.13 10.23 -14.26
CA ASN A 387 15.96 11.44 -14.18
C ASN A 387 17.46 11.10 -13.96
N PRO A 388 18.38 12.04 -14.24
CA PRO A 388 19.82 11.80 -14.20
C PRO A 388 20.41 11.73 -12.78
N GLY A 389 19.60 11.86 -11.73
CA GLY A 389 20.00 11.79 -10.33
C GLY A 389 20.32 10.36 -9.87
N ARG A 390 20.00 10.05 -8.61
CA ARG A 390 20.41 8.80 -7.94
C ARG A 390 19.25 7.90 -7.52
N THR A 391 18.02 8.25 -7.88
CA THR A 391 16.85 7.42 -7.57
C THR A 391 16.92 6.09 -8.34
N MET A 392 16.81 4.98 -7.61
CA MET A 392 16.97 3.62 -8.12
C MET A 392 15.68 2.82 -8.12
N VAL A 393 14.82 3.07 -7.14
CA VAL A 393 13.59 2.30 -7.01
C VAL A 393 12.51 3.14 -6.35
N VAL A 394 11.31 2.99 -6.85
CA VAL A 394 10.10 3.54 -6.27
C VAL A 394 9.13 2.40 -5.97
N LYS A 395 8.50 2.39 -4.79
CA LYS A 395 7.26 1.62 -4.54
C LYS A 395 6.07 2.54 -4.73
N GLY A 396 5.08 2.13 -5.52
CA GLY A 396 3.86 2.90 -5.75
C GLY A 396 2.68 2.01 -6.14
N ASN A 397 1.49 2.61 -6.25
CA ASN A 397 0.25 1.88 -6.49
C ASN A 397 -0.33 2.16 -7.89
N SER A 398 -0.81 1.12 -8.59
CA SER A 398 -1.43 1.24 -9.92
C SER A 398 -2.87 1.75 -9.89
N VAL A 399 -3.55 1.64 -8.75
CA VAL A 399 -4.91 2.16 -8.50
C VAL A 399 -5.01 2.80 -7.11
N ASN A 400 -6.23 3.09 -6.64
CA ASN A 400 -6.48 3.61 -5.30
C ASN A 400 -5.93 2.69 -4.19
N THR A 401 -5.34 3.29 -3.15
CA THR A 401 -4.89 2.63 -1.92
C THR A 401 -5.54 3.26 -0.68
N LEU A 402 -5.62 2.52 0.43
CA LEU A 402 -6.01 3.05 1.73
C LEU A 402 -4.82 3.69 2.44
N GLN A 403 -5.10 4.72 3.24
CA GLN A 403 -4.10 5.35 4.13
C GLN A 403 -3.84 4.52 5.39
N ASP A 404 -4.85 3.81 5.89
CA ASP A 404 -4.73 2.96 7.09
C ASP A 404 -4.13 1.61 6.74
N THR A 405 -2.87 1.62 6.31
CA THR A 405 -2.05 0.44 6.11
C THR A 405 -0.77 0.56 6.94
N TRP A 406 -0.04 -0.53 7.10
CA TRP A 406 1.29 -0.50 7.71
C TRP A 406 2.36 -0.39 6.61
N THR A 407 2.39 0.76 5.93
CA THR A 407 3.28 1.04 4.79
C THR A 407 4.75 0.76 5.10
N ASN A 408 5.16 0.97 6.35
CA ASN A 408 6.56 0.81 6.78
C ASN A 408 6.87 -0.58 7.37
N GLN A 409 6.03 -1.60 7.14
CA GLN A 409 6.30 -2.95 7.66
C GLN A 409 7.71 -3.43 7.26
N LEU A 410 8.48 -3.85 8.27
CA LEU A 410 9.85 -4.39 8.11
C LEU A 410 10.83 -3.47 7.35
N MET A 411 10.59 -2.15 7.32
CA MET A 411 11.39 -1.18 6.55
C MET A 411 12.86 -1.12 7.00
N GLY A 412 13.12 -1.38 8.29
CA GLY A 412 14.46 -1.48 8.87
C GLY A 412 15.35 -2.55 8.23
N LEU A 413 14.76 -3.56 7.58
CA LEU A 413 15.52 -4.58 6.84
C LEU A 413 16.36 -3.99 5.70
N LEU A 414 15.96 -2.85 5.13
CA LEU A 414 16.74 -2.15 4.10
C LEU A 414 18.12 -1.73 4.61
N ASP A 415 18.21 -1.25 5.86
CA ASP A 415 19.50 -0.92 6.51
C ASP A 415 20.32 -2.17 6.84
N LEU A 416 19.67 -3.34 6.96
CA LEU A 416 20.33 -4.62 7.16
C LEU A 416 20.79 -5.28 5.84
N GLY A 417 20.63 -4.59 4.71
CA GLY A 417 21.08 -5.05 3.39
C GLY A 417 20.09 -5.96 2.65
N VAL A 418 18.82 -6.02 3.09
CA VAL A 418 17.75 -6.65 2.31
C VAL A 418 17.47 -5.80 1.08
N CYS A 419 17.35 -6.43 -0.10
CA CYS A 419 17.05 -5.70 -1.33
C CYS A 419 15.59 -5.22 -1.36
N ALA A 420 15.32 -4.18 -2.16
CA ALA A 420 13.97 -3.63 -2.30
C ALA A 420 12.92 -4.69 -2.67
N GLY A 421 13.29 -5.64 -3.54
CA GLY A 421 12.45 -6.76 -3.96
C GLY A 421 12.03 -7.67 -2.81
N ASN A 422 12.99 -8.19 -2.04
CA ASN A 422 12.69 -9.09 -0.91
C ASN A 422 11.93 -8.38 0.21
N TRP A 423 12.27 -7.13 0.49
CA TRP A 423 11.52 -6.31 1.44
C TRP A 423 10.05 -6.16 1.00
N ALA A 424 9.83 -5.78 -0.26
CA ALA A 424 8.49 -5.52 -0.76
C ALA A 424 7.65 -6.79 -0.96
N LYS A 425 8.26 -7.94 -1.31
CA LYS A 425 7.57 -9.22 -1.56
C LYS A 425 6.59 -9.60 -0.43
N GLY A 426 7.00 -9.36 0.81
CA GLY A 426 6.22 -9.73 1.98
C GLY A 426 5.00 -8.84 2.28
N GLN A 427 4.78 -7.78 1.50
CA GLN A 427 3.83 -6.70 1.78
C GLN A 427 3.11 -6.19 0.52
N MET A 428 3.19 -6.92 -0.60
CA MET A 428 2.51 -6.54 -1.82
C MET A 428 1.01 -6.85 -1.77
N THR A 429 0.23 -5.89 -2.21
CA THR A 429 -1.19 -6.04 -2.56
C THR A 429 -1.34 -6.08 -4.08
N LEU A 430 -2.57 -6.25 -4.58
CA LEU A 430 -2.79 -6.38 -6.02
C LEU A 430 -2.35 -5.11 -6.80
N GLU A 431 -2.50 -3.94 -6.17
CA GLU A 431 -2.15 -2.63 -6.72
C GLU A 431 -0.71 -2.19 -6.44
N SER A 432 0.03 -2.85 -5.55
CA SER A 432 1.38 -2.43 -5.13
C SER A 432 2.46 -2.94 -6.09
N HIS A 433 3.34 -2.05 -6.56
CA HIS A 433 4.42 -2.38 -7.51
C HIS A 433 5.74 -1.70 -7.17
N LEU A 434 6.84 -2.36 -7.55
CA LEU A 434 8.17 -1.73 -7.62
C LEU A 434 8.43 -1.23 -9.05
N ILE A 435 8.99 -0.03 -9.14
CA ILE A 435 9.37 0.65 -10.38
C ILE A 435 10.86 0.96 -10.28
N GLY A 436 11.66 0.41 -11.18
CA GLY A 436 13.12 0.48 -11.12
C GLY A 436 13.78 -0.87 -10.82
N ASP A 437 14.92 -0.84 -10.14
CA ASP A 437 15.74 -2.03 -9.87
C ASP A 437 15.35 -2.68 -8.53
N PRO A 438 14.69 -3.86 -8.54
CA PRO A 438 14.29 -4.54 -7.30
C PRO A 438 15.47 -5.18 -6.58
N THR A 439 16.61 -5.36 -7.23
CA THR A 439 17.81 -5.95 -6.63
C THR A 439 18.66 -4.92 -5.90
N TYR A 440 18.34 -3.64 -6.02
CA TYR A 440 19.04 -2.58 -5.30
C TYR A 440 18.97 -2.81 -3.79
N HIS A 441 20.12 -2.72 -3.12
CA HIS A 441 20.25 -2.87 -1.69
C HIS A 441 21.33 -1.94 -1.15
N PHE A 442 21.22 -1.57 0.12
CA PHE A 442 22.24 -0.82 0.83
C PHE A 442 23.30 -1.78 1.39
N ILE A 443 24.48 -1.24 1.76
CA ILE A 443 25.41 -1.96 2.62
C ILE A 443 24.74 -2.19 3.97
N SER A 444 24.79 -3.43 4.45
CA SER A 444 24.26 -3.79 5.77
C SER A 444 25.00 -3.05 6.89
N SER A 445 24.25 -2.41 7.78
CA SER A 445 24.76 -1.85 9.04
C SER A 445 25.14 -2.93 10.06
N ARG A 446 24.75 -4.18 9.82
CA ARG A 446 24.98 -5.35 10.68
C ARG A 446 25.57 -6.51 9.88
N PRO A 447 26.85 -6.42 9.44
CA PRO A 447 27.50 -7.46 8.66
C PRO A 447 27.67 -8.80 9.41
N ASP A 448 27.47 -8.81 10.73
CA ASP A 448 27.41 -10.01 11.56
C ASP A 448 26.14 -10.85 11.32
N LEU A 449 25.05 -10.21 10.90
CA LEU A 449 23.85 -10.90 10.43
C LEU A 449 24.17 -11.42 9.03
N LYS A 450 24.34 -12.74 8.92
CA LYS A 450 24.51 -13.44 7.64
C LYS A 450 23.50 -12.91 6.60
N ASN A 451 23.89 -12.87 5.32
CA ASN A 451 23.07 -12.35 4.21
C ASN A 451 21.58 -12.72 4.36
N ILE A 452 20.77 -11.72 4.73
CA ILE A 452 19.36 -11.94 5.09
C ILE A 452 18.55 -12.34 3.86
N ASN A 453 18.85 -11.78 2.68
CA ASN A 453 18.21 -12.18 1.43
C ASN A 453 18.40 -13.68 1.17
N GLU A 454 19.63 -14.17 1.38
CA GLU A 454 19.95 -15.59 1.23
C GLU A 454 19.26 -16.45 2.30
N ALA A 455 19.23 -16.00 3.55
CA ALA A 455 18.55 -16.70 4.64
C ALA A 455 17.04 -16.82 4.43
N MET A 456 16.37 -15.80 3.89
CA MET A 456 14.93 -15.83 3.57
C MET A 456 14.58 -16.94 2.57
N VAL A 457 15.53 -17.36 1.72
CA VAL A 457 15.35 -18.45 0.76
C VAL A 457 15.85 -19.78 1.33
N ASN A 458 17.12 -19.84 1.71
CA ASN A 458 17.81 -21.09 2.07
C ASN A 458 17.39 -21.62 3.45
N GLU A 459 16.98 -20.73 4.36
CA GLU A 459 16.60 -21.08 5.74
C GLU A 459 15.08 -20.97 5.96
N LYS A 460 14.26 -20.84 4.90
CA LYS A 460 12.81 -20.56 4.98
C LYS A 460 12.06 -21.41 6.02
N SER A 461 12.37 -22.70 6.10
CA SER A 461 11.74 -23.65 7.03
C SER A 461 12.61 -24.03 8.23
N ASN A 462 13.77 -23.39 8.42
CA ASN A 462 14.70 -23.71 9.50
C ASN A 462 14.28 -23.04 10.82
N GLU A 463 13.51 -23.77 11.63
CA GLU A 463 13.04 -23.31 12.93
C GLU A 463 14.18 -22.88 13.86
N LYS A 464 15.28 -23.63 13.93
CA LYS A 464 16.41 -23.33 14.83
C LYS A 464 17.06 -21.99 14.47
N PHE A 465 17.20 -21.71 13.17
CA PHE A 465 17.75 -20.44 12.69
C PHE A 465 16.85 -19.27 13.09
N TRP A 466 15.57 -19.33 12.76
CA TRP A 466 14.65 -18.22 13.02
C TRP A 466 14.35 -18.03 14.51
N ARG A 467 14.28 -19.11 15.31
CA ARG A 467 14.18 -18.96 16.78
C ARG A 467 15.41 -18.28 17.39
N LYS A 468 16.59 -18.42 16.78
CA LYS A 468 17.77 -17.65 17.19
C LYS A 468 17.62 -16.18 16.78
N ALA A 469 17.22 -15.91 15.54
CA ALA A 469 17.00 -14.54 15.03
C ALA A 469 15.94 -13.78 15.84
N MET A 470 14.88 -14.45 16.31
CA MET A 470 13.81 -13.86 17.11
C MET A 470 14.28 -13.33 18.48
N LYS A 471 15.49 -13.68 18.92
CA LYS A 471 16.11 -13.17 20.15
C LYS A 471 16.96 -11.90 19.92
N ASP A 472 17.11 -11.44 18.68
CA ASP A 472 17.90 -10.26 18.37
C ASP A 472 17.24 -8.96 18.88
N SER A 473 18.06 -7.96 19.17
CA SER A 473 17.63 -6.64 19.62
C SER A 473 17.11 -5.77 18.49
N ASN A 474 17.45 -6.04 17.23
CA ASN A 474 16.87 -5.33 16.08
C ASN A 474 15.40 -5.74 15.91
N ALA A 475 14.51 -4.74 15.92
CA ALA A 475 13.07 -4.95 15.93
C ALA A 475 12.59 -5.66 14.65
N ASP A 476 13.00 -5.19 13.48
CA ASP A 476 12.55 -5.72 12.19
C ASP A 476 13.19 -7.07 11.85
N TYR A 477 14.41 -7.35 12.32
CA TYR A 477 15.00 -8.70 12.18
C TYR A 477 14.25 -9.73 13.05
N LYS A 478 13.86 -9.36 14.27
CA LYS A 478 13.00 -10.19 15.12
C LYS A 478 11.61 -10.40 14.49
N ALA A 479 10.99 -9.33 13.98
CA ALA A 479 9.69 -9.40 13.32
C ALA A 479 9.74 -10.25 12.05
N LEU A 480 10.81 -10.15 11.24
CA LEU A 480 11.05 -11.06 10.11
C LEU A 480 11.10 -12.52 10.59
N ALA A 481 11.84 -12.81 11.67
CA ALA A 481 11.93 -14.16 12.20
C ALA A 481 10.57 -14.72 12.65
N MET A 482 9.72 -13.89 13.27
CA MET A 482 8.34 -14.25 13.62
C MET A 482 7.53 -14.60 12.36
N LYS A 483 7.64 -13.78 11.30
CA LYS A 483 6.96 -14.01 10.02
C LYS A 483 7.40 -15.31 9.35
N MET A 484 8.70 -15.58 9.33
CA MET A 484 9.26 -16.82 8.76
C MET A 484 8.81 -18.06 9.56
N LEU A 485 8.83 -17.99 10.90
CA LEU A 485 8.31 -19.07 11.75
C LEU A 485 6.81 -19.28 11.55
N TYR A 486 6.02 -18.21 11.38
CA TYR A 486 4.59 -18.29 11.15
C TYR A 486 4.29 -18.99 9.82
N GLN A 487 4.95 -18.57 8.74
CA GLN A 487 4.83 -19.21 7.42
C GLN A 487 5.24 -20.69 7.44
N ALA A 488 6.20 -21.07 8.27
CA ALA A 488 6.63 -22.45 8.43
C ALA A 488 5.75 -23.28 9.41
N GLY A 489 4.72 -22.67 10.03
CA GLY A 489 3.87 -23.31 11.03
C GLY A 489 4.61 -23.65 12.33
N LYS A 490 5.62 -22.86 12.70
CA LYS A 490 6.55 -23.09 13.82
C LYS A 490 6.41 -22.12 14.99
N ILE A 491 5.47 -21.19 14.94
CA ILE A 491 5.10 -20.29 16.04
C ILE A 491 3.58 -20.30 16.18
N SER A 492 3.09 -20.45 17.42
CA SER A 492 1.66 -20.48 17.69
C SER A 492 1.10 -19.08 17.92
N THR A 493 -0.22 -18.92 17.75
CA THR A 493 -0.89 -17.66 18.12
C THR A 493 -0.85 -17.41 19.63
N ASP A 494 -0.72 -18.44 20.47
CA ASP A 494 -0.49 -18.29 21.92
C ASP A 494 0.89 -17.64 22.19
N GLU A 495 1.95 -18.07 21.48
CA GLU A 495 3.30 -17.48 21.59
C GLU A 495 3.30 -16.03 21.05
N LEU A 496 2.62 -15.77 19.94
CA LEU A 496 2.48 -14.42 19.39
C LEU A 496 1.71 -13.49 20.35
N LEU A 497 0.64 -13.97 20.98
CA LEU A 497 -0.15 -13.18 21.93
C LEU A 497 0.69 -12.81 23.16
N GLN A 498 1.54 -13.72 23.62
CA GLN A 498 2.50 -13.45 24.69
C GLN A 498 3.51 -12.36 24.27
N ILE A 499 4.06 -12.44 23.05
CA ILE A 499 4.95 -11.41 22.50
C ILE A 499 4.23 -10.06 22.43
N GLN A 500 3.00 -10.02 21.93
CA GLN A 500 2.19 -8.80 21.86
C GLN A 500 1.98 -8.19 23.26
N LYS A 501 1.86 -9.01 24.31
CA LYS A 501 1.64 -8.53 25.68
C LYS A 501 2.92 -8.02 26.35
N GLU A 502 4.06 -8.67 26.12
CA GLU A 502 5.28 -8.45 26.91
C GLU A 502 6.35 -7.60 26.23
N GLU A 503 6.33 -7.50 24.90
CA GLU A 503 7.36 -6.80 24.17
C GLU A 503 7.24 -5.27 24.31
N THR A 504 8.38 -4.61 24.49
CA THR A 504 8.43 -3.15 24.72
C THR A 504 8.38 -2.35 23.43
N ARG A 505 8.85 -2.95 22.33
CA ARG A 505 8.96 -2.40 20.99
C ARG A 505 7.63 -2.44 20.23
N GLY A 506 7.15 -1.27 19.79
CA GLY A 506 5.82 -1.13 19.19
C GLY A 506 5.68 -1.86 17.85
N VAL A 507 6.73 -1.90 17.03
CA VAL A 507 6.66 -2.56 15.71
C VAL A 507 6.66 -4.09 15.83
N VAL A 508 7.29 -4.63 16.88
CA VAL A 508 7.29 -6.07 17.15
C VAL A 508 5.93 -6.53 17.70
N ARG A 509 5.32 -5.74 18.59
CA ARG A 509 3.94 -5.98 19.04
C ARG A 509 2.96 -5.91 17.86
N LEU A 510 3.13 -4.95 16.96
CA LEU A 510 2.30 -4.83 15.77
C LEU A 510 2.47 -6.03 14.83
N GLU A 511 3.69 -6.54 14.61
CA GLU A 511 3.88 -7.79 13.83
C GLU A 511 3.17 -8.97 14.49
N ALA A 512 3.27 -9.12 15.82
CA ALA A 512 2.57 -10.17 16.54
C ALA A 512 1.04 -10.08 16.35
N PHE A 513 0.49 -8.87 16.51
CA PHE A 513 -0.91 -8.57 16.23
C PHE A 513 -1.28 -8.92 14.78
N THR A 514 -0.49 -8.48 13.79
CA THR A 514 -0.74 -8.74 12.36
C THR A 514 -0.74 -10.23 12.05
N LEU A 515 0.18 -11.02 12.62
CA LEU A 515 0.23 -12.46 12.41
C LEU A 515 -0.96 -13.20 13.06
N ILE A 516 -1.38 -12.80 14.27
CA ILE A 516 -2.59 -13.34 14.90
C ILE A 516 -3.83 -13.03 14.05
N ASN A 517 -3.94 -11.82 13.52
CA ASN A 517 -5.09 -11.39 12.71
C ASN A 517 -5.21 -12.08 11.34
N LYS A 518 -4.21 -12.88 10.94
CA LYS A 518 -4.28 -13.80 9.79
C LYS A 518 -4.92 -15.15 10.14
N SER A 519 -5.10 -15.44 11.42
CA SER A 519 -5.74 -16.66 11.93
C SER A 519 -7.08 -16.32 12.57
N TYR A 520 -8.12 -17.08 12.23
CA TYR A 520 -9.40 -17.02 12.93
C TYR A 520 -9.42 -18.10 14.03
N ASP A 521 -8.92 -17.75 15.21
CA ASP A 521 -8.87 -18.66 16.37
C ASP A 521 -9.22 -17.94 17.69
N LYS A 522 -9.11 -18.68 18.81
CA LYS A 522 -9.39 -18.20 20.17
C LYS A 522 -8.64 -16.92 20.57
N ASN A 523 -7.51 -16.61 19.93
CA ASN A 523 -6.64 -15.49 20.28
C ASN A 523 -6.96 -14.21 19.50
N LEU A 524 -7.83 -14.26 18.49
CA LEU A 524 -8.21 -13.08 17.72
C LEU A 524 -8.80 -11.97 18.61
N ILE A 525 -9.83 -12.29 19.40
CA ILE A 525 -10.49 -11.31 20.28
C ILE A 525 -9.54 -10.80 21.39
N PRO A 526 -8.78 -11.65 22.12
CA PRO A 526 -7.75 -11.19 23.05
C PRO A 526 -6.71 -10.25 22.41
N SER A 527 -6.23 -10.57 21.20
CA SER A 527 -5.26 -9.75 20.48
C SER A 527 -5.82 -8.37 20.11
N ILE A 528 -7.09 -8.32 19.68
CA ILE A 528 -7.80 -7.05 19.43
C ILE A 528 -7.92 -6.22 20.71
N LYS A 529 -8.32 -6.83 21.84
CA LYS A 529 -8.43 -6.12 23.13
C LYS A 529 -7.09 -5.49 23.55
N LEU A 530 -5.98 -6.23 23.44
CA LEU A 530 -4.64 -5.70 23.69
C LEU A 530 -4.29 -4.57 22.72
N GLY A 531 -4.55 -4.76 21.42
CA GLY A 531 -4.27 -3.76 20.40
C GLY A 531 -5.02 -2.44 20.60
N LEU A 532 -6.30 -2.50 20.99
CA LEU A 532 -7.14 -1.32 21.26
C LEU A 532 -6.58 -0.43 22.38
N GLN A 533 -5.80 -1.01 23.30
CA GLN A 533 -5.20 -0.33 24.44
C GLN A 533 -3.68 -0.11 24.29
N ASP A 534 -3.11 -0.42 23.13
CA ASP A 534 -1.66 -0.34 22.92
C ASP A 534 -1.14 1.12 22.99
N SER A 535 0.12 1.29 23.38
CA SER A 535 0.77 2.60 23.40
C SER A 535 1.06 3.13 21.99
N TYR A 536 1.22 2.25 21.00
CA TYR A 536 1.50 2.61 19.62
C TYR A 536 0.21 2.91 18.86
N GLU A 537 0.07 4.14 18.37
CA GLU A 537 -1.15 4.63 17.72
C GLU A 537 -1.55 3.81 16.48
N LEU A 538 -0.59 3.39 15.64
CA LEU A 538 -0.89 2.54 14.48
C LEU A 538 -1.49 1.20 14.92
N GLN A 539 -0.99 0.60 16.00
CA GLN A 539 -1.55 -0.66 16.50
C GLN A 539 -2.97 -0.48 17.04
N ARG A 540 -3.25 0.61 17.78
CA ARG A 540 -4.63 0.95 18.18
C ARG A 540 -5.53 1.12 16.98
N ARG A 541 -5.04 1.78 15.93
CA ARG A 541 -5.78 1.99 14.68
C ARG A 541 -6.08 0.67 13.96
N MET A 542 -5.09 -0.19 13.79
CA MET A 542 -5.26 -1.51 13.18
C MET A 542 -6.21 -2.38 14.02
N ALA A 543 -6.13 -2.31 15.35
CA ALA A 543 -7.04 -3.02 16.25
C ALA A 543 -8.48 -2.50 16.16
N CYS A 544 -8.71 -1.20 15.96
CA CYS A 544 -10.04 -0.66 15.71
C CYS A 544 -10.62 -1.18 14.40
N ILE A 545 -9.81 -1.27 13.33
CA ILE A 545 -10.23 -1.85 12.05
C ILE A 545 -10.60 -3.32 12.22
N SER A 546 -9.76 -4.12 12.88
CA SER A 546 -10.07 -5.52 13.17
C SER A 546 -11.31 -5.68 14.06
N ALA A 547 -11.50 -4.79 15.04
CA ALA A 547 -12.70 -4.76 15.87
C ALA A 547 -13.96 -4.43 15.06
N SER A 548 -13.87 -3.51 14.09
CA SER A 548 -14.95 -3.16 13.17
C SER A 548 -15.29 -4.29 12.20
N ASN A 549 -14.31 -5.09 11.78
CA ASN A 549 -14.53 -6.25 10.92
C ASN A 549 -15.09 -7.44 11.73
N SER A 550 -14.64 -7.59 12.97
CA SER A 550 -15.07 -8.65 13.86
C SER A 550 -16.50 -8.48 14.34
N LEU A 551 -16.84 -7.29 14.83
CA LEU A 551 -18.12 -6.96 15.49
C LEU A 551 -18.50 -7.88 16.65
N SER A 552 -17.51 -8.55 17.27
CA SER A 552 -17.76 -9.39 18.43
C SER A 552 -18.40 -8.57 19.56
N PRO A 553 -19.54 -9.00 20.12
CA PRO A 553 -20.19 -8.31 21.25
C PRO A 553 -19.24 -8.08 22.44
N GLU A 554 -18.23 -8.94 22.63
CA GLU A 554 -17.23 -8.80 23.68
C GLU A 554 -16.35 -7.54 23.58
N LEU A 555 -16.28 -6.93 22.40
CA LEU A 555 -15.47 -5.75 22.15
C LEU A 555 -16.24 -4.45 22.39
N LEU A 556 -17.58 -4.48 22.41
CA LEU A 556 -18.42 -3.29 22.39
C LEU A 556 -18.16 -2.36 23.58
N ASP A 557 -18.16 -2.89 24.80
CA ASP A 557 -17.94 -2.08 26.01
C ASP A 557 -16.56 -1.40 25.98
N LEU A 558 -15.52 -2.10 25.51
CA LEU A 558 -14.18 -1.52 25.37
C LEU A 558 -14.13 -0.44 24.28
N ILE A 559 -14.70 -0.70 23.11
CA ILE A 559 -14.79 0.26 21.99
C ILE A 559 -15.47 1.54 22.46
N VAL A 560 -16.63 1.44 23.12
CA VAL A 560 -17.36 2.61 23.63
C VAL A 560 -16.56 3.33 24.70
N SER A 561 -15.92 2.59 25.62
CA SER A 561 -15.10 3.20 26.67
C SER A 561 -13.95 4.03 26.10
N LEU A 562 -13.37 3.63 24.96
CA LEU A 562 -12.33 4.36 24.26
C LEU A 562 -12.91 5.53 23.46
N TYR A 563 -14.03 5.33 22.77
CA TYR A 563 -14.70 6.37 21.97
C TYR A 563 -15.02 7.63 22.78
N VAL A 564 -15.41 7.47 24.05
CA VAL A 564 -15.76 8.60 24.92
C VAL A 564 -14.54 9.25 25.60
N GLN A 565 -13.33 8.67 25.48
CA GLN A 565 -12.14 9.18 26.15
C GLN A 565 -11.57 10.43 25.44
N PRO A 566 -11.27 11.51 26.18
CA PRO A 566 -10.65 12.71 25.60
C PRO A 566 -9.25 12.47 25.00
N GLY A 567 -8.51 11.47 25.49
CA GLY A 567 -7.12 11.21 25.10
C GLY A 567 -6.93 10.33 23.86
N VAL A 568 -8.02 9.90 23.21
CA VAL A 568 -7.93 9.08 21.99
C VAL A 568 -7.53 9.95 20.80
N SER A 569 -6.62 9.45 19.97
CA SER A 569 -6.16 10.18 18.77
C SER A 569 -7.33 10.34 17.79
N LYS A 570 -7.37 11.44 17.04
CA LYS A 570 -8.46 11.69 16.06
C LYS A 570 -8.63 10.57 15.04
N ARG A 571 -7.52 9.93 14.62
CA ARG A 571 -7.59 8.84 13.64
C ARG A 571 -8.09 7.53 14.26
N VAL A 572 -7.72 7.22 15.51
CA VAL A 572 -8.31 6.09 16.25
C VAL A 572 -9.79 6.35 16.53
N GLU A 573 -10.16 7.57 16.93
CA GLU A 573 -11.55 7.98 17.14
C GLU A 573 -12.40 7.81 15.87
N PHE A 574 -11.86 8.19 14.71
CA PHE A 574 -12.50 7.97 13.41
C PHE A 574 -12.85 6.49 13.20
N GLN A 575 -11.88 5.60 13.44
CA GLN A 575 -12.11 4.15 13.31
C GLN A 575 -13.09 3.59 14.35
N LEU A 576 -13.06 4.10 15.59
CA LEU A 576 -14.03 3.72 16.63
C LEU A 576 -15.47 4.13 16.25
N LYS A 577 -15.66 5.33 15.68
CA LYS A 577 -16.96 5.78 15.16
C LYS A 577 -17.45 4.86 14.05
N SER A 578 -16.58 4.56 13.09
CA SER A 578 -16.90 3.63 12.00
C SER A 578 -17.23 2.22 12.51
N ALA A 579 -16.57 1.76 13.58
CA ALA A 579 -16.91 0.48 14.21
C ALA A 579 -18.31 0.51 14.85
N LEU A 580 -18.61 1.55 15.65
CA LEU A 580 -19.91 1.71 16.33
C LEU A 580 -21.06 1.79 15.33
N ASP A 581 -20.86 2.44 14.18
CA ASP A 581 -21.85 2.50 13.10
C ASP A 581 -22.32 1.11 12.65
N ASN A 582 -21.56 0.03 12.91
CA ASN A 582 -21.85 -1.32 12.41
C ASN A 582 -22.41 -2.29 13.47
N TYR A 583 -22.40 -1.94 14.76
CA TYR A 583 -23.02 -2.75 15.82
C TYR A 583 -24.55 -2.68 15.80
N PRO A 584 -25.25 -3.64 16.44
CA PRO A 584 -26.70 -3.52 16.67
C PRO A 584 -27.05 -2.24 17.43
N ALA A 585 -28.03 -1.49 16.92
CA ALA A 585 -28.39 -0.16 17.41
C ALA A 585 -28.68 -0.13 18.91
N GLU A 586 -29.53 -1.03 19.39
CA GLU A 586 -29.91 -1.11 20.81
C GLU A 586 -28.69 -1.31 21.72
N ALA A 587 -27.82 -2.27 21.37
CA ALA A 587 -26.63 -2.56 22.15
C ALA A 587 -25.64 -1.39 22.15
N ALA A 588 -25.39 -0.78 20.99
CA ALA A 588 -24.44 0.33 20.85
C ALA A 588 -24.92 1.58 21.60
N LEU A 589 -26.18 1.96 21.44
CA LEU A 589 -26.75 3.14 22.11
C LEU A 589 -26.81 2.95 23.63
N ALA A 590 -27.20 1.76 24.10
CA ALA A 590 -27.21 1.45 25.53
C ALA A 590 -25.80 1.48 26.14
N ALA A 591 -24.79 0.97 25.42
CA ALA A 591 -23.40 1.02 25.85
C ALA A 591 -22.88 2.47 25.94
N ILE A 592 -23.25 3.33 24.98
CA ILE A 592 -22.92 4.77 25.01
C ILE A 592 -23.55 5.44 26.22
N ASP A 593 -24.84 5.22 26.47
CA ASP A 593 -25.55 5.79 27.63
C ASP A 593 -24.90 5.34 28.94
N LYS A 594 -24.58 4.05 29.06
CA LYS A 594 -23.86 3.48 30.22
C LYS A 594 -22.50 4.14 30.41
N ALA A 595 -21.73 4.34 29.34
CA ALA A 595 -20.39 4.91 29.40
C ALA A 595 -20.36 6.41 29.71
N LEU A 596 -21.45 7.13 29.45
CA LEU A 596 -21.59 8.57 29.68
C LEU A 596 -22.40 8.91 30.94
N SER A 597 -23.11 7.93 31.52
CA SER A 597 -23.88 8.08 32.75
C SER A 597 -23.05 8.71 33.88
N GLY A 598 -23.59 9.75 34.51
CA GLY A 598 -22.97 10.46 35.62
C GLY A 598 -21.77 11.35 35.25
N LYS A 599 -21.46 11.54 33.96
CA LYS A 599 -20.37 12.42 33.50
C LYS A 599 -20.91 13.77 33.02
N ASP A 600 -20.37 14.87 33.55
CA ASP A 600 -20.95 16.21 33.41
C ASP A 600 -20.04 17.26 32.73
N TYR A 601 -18.76 16.95 32.48
CA TYR A 601 -17.87 17.82 31.70
C TYR A 601 -18.38 18.02 30.26
N GLU A 602 -18.10 19.20 29.69
CA GLU A 602 -18.58 19.61 28.36
C GLU A 602 -18.20 18.63 27.25
N TRP A 603 -17.02 18.00 27.35
CA TRP A 603 -16.62 16.93 26.44
C TRP A 603 -17.64 15.78 26.42
N TYR A 604 -18.07 15.30 27.58
CA TYR A 604 -19.02 14.18 27.67
C TYR A 604 -20.43 14.61 27.23
N LYS A 605 -20.82 15.86 27.49
CA LYS A 605 -22.06 16.43 26.93
C LYS A 605 -22.02 16.46 25.40
N SER A 606 -20.90 16.88 24.79
CA SER A 606 -20.76 16.84 23.33
C SER A 606 -20.81 15.41 22.77
N LYS A 607 -20.33 14.41 23.52
CA LYS A 607 -20.45 13.00 23.14
C LYS A 607 -21.88 12.49 23.23
N MET A 608 -22.64 12.92 24.23
CA MET A 608 -24.08 12.68 24.29
C MET A 608 -24.81 13.31 23.12
N GLU A 609 -24.44 14.53 22.70
CA GLU A 609 -25.01 15.16 21.50
C GLU A 609 -24.60 14.43 20.21
N GLU A 610 -23.34 13.98 20.12
CA GLU A 610 -22.84 13.19 18.99
C GLU A 610 -23.58 11.84 18.86
N LYS A 611 -24.13 11.29 19.95
CA LYS A 611 -24.97 10.08 19.93
C LYS A 611 -26.10 10.16 18.89
N LYS A 612 -26.69 11.35 18.68
CA LYS A 612 -27.76 11.59 17.69
C LYS A 612 -27.36 11.23 16.27
N ARG A 613 -26.07 11.31 15.93
CA ARG A 613 -25.54 10.85 14.63
C ARG A 613 -25.74 9.34 14.46
N PHE A 614 -25.49 8.55 15.51
CA PHE A 614 -25.64 7.10 15.46
C PHE A 614 -27.12 6.73 15.34
N GLU A 615 -28.00 7.37 16.12
CA GLU A 615 -29.46 7.19 16.02
C GLU A 615 -29.95 7.38 14.58
N TYR A 616 -29.61 8.53 13.97
CA TYR A 616 -29.93 8.81 12.56
C TYR A 616 -29.36 7.76 11.59
N THR A 617 -28.12 7.31 11.83
CA THR A 617 -27.46 6.31 10.99
C THR A 617 -28.17 4.96 11.06
N TYR A 618 -28.58 4.54 12.25
CA TYR A 618 -29.31 3.29 12.47
C TYR A 618 -30.73 3.35 11.88
N GLU A 619 -31.44 4.46 12.05
CA GLU A 619 -32.76 4.68 11.44
C GLU A 619 -32.69 4.60 9.92
N ARG A 620 -31.75 5.33 9.32
CA ARG A 620 -31.54 5.31 7.86
C ARG A 620 -31.25 3.91 7.36
N ARG A 621 -30.37 3.17 8.05
CA ARG A 621 -30.05 1.79 7.66
C ARG A 621 -31.25 0.87 7.79
N ALA A 622 -32.07 1.01 8.83
CA ALA A 622 -33.28 0.22 8.96
C ALA A 622 -34.20 0.41 7.74
N ASP A 623 -34.32 1.64 7.23
CA ASP A 623 -35.09 1.92 6.01
C ASP A 623 -34.44 1.33 4.75
N ASP A 624 -33.11 1.39 4.61
CA ASP A 624 -32.39 0.77 3.49
C ASP A 624 -32.62 -0.74 3.41
N TYR A 625 -32.73 -1.43 4.55
CA TYR A 625 -33.03 -2.88 4.61
C TYR A 625 -34.50 -3.21 4.40
N LYS A 626 -35.43 -2.34 4.81
CA LYS A 626 -36.86 -2.47 4.42
C LYS A 626 -37.01 -2.38 2.91
N GLU A 627 -36.32 -1.42 2.28
CA GLU A 627 -36.35 -1.24 0.82
C GLU A 627 -35.65 -2.40 0.08
N LEU A 628 -34.60 -2.99 0.66
CA LEU A 628 -33.97 -4.21 0.12
C LEU A 628 -35.00 -5.35 -0.05
N MET A 629 -35.85 -5.55 0.95
CA MET A 629 -36.88 -6.59 0.97
C MET A 629 -38.16 -6.23 0.20
N ASN A 630 -38.38 -4.96 -0.14
CA ASN A 630 -39.56 -4.51 -0.86
C ASN A 630 -39.61 -5.12 -2.29
N PRO A 631 -40.61 -5.96 -2.64
CA PRO A 631 -40.67 -6.57 -3.98
C PRO A 631 -40.81 -5.54 -5.12
N SER A 632 -41.40 -4.39 -4.85
CA SER A 632 -41.57 -3.27 -5.80
C SER A 632 -40.44 -2.24 -5.72
N GLY A 633 -39.43 -2.48 -4.88
CA GLY A 633 -38.35 -1.55 -4.65
C GLY A 633 -37.38 -1.41 -5.82
N LYS A 634 -36.72 -0.27 -5.94
CA LYS A 634 -35.86 0.00 -7.11
C LYS A 634 -34.57 -0.81 -7.03
N VAL A 635 -34.24 -1.52 -8.11
CA VAL A 635 -32.98 -2.30 -8.24
C VAL A 635 -31.74 -1.46 -7.91
N LYS A 636 -31.73 -0.17 -8.27
CA LYS A 636 -30.63 0.76 -7.95
C LYS A 636 -30.45 0.94 -6.44
N GLU A 637 -31.53 1.07 -5.70
CA GLU A 637 -31.53 1.28 -4.24
C GLU A 637 -31.08 -0.01 -3.54
N LYS A 638 -31.61 -1.17 -3.95
CA LYS A 638 -31.16 -2.49 -3.47
C LYS A 638 -29.66 -2.71 -3.69
N ARG A 639 -29.17 -2.38 -4.89
CA ARG A 639 -27.75 -2.47 -5.24
C ARG A 639 -26.89 -1.57 -4.37
N PHE A 640 -27.36 -0.37 -4.05
CA PHE A 640 -26.65 0.54 -3.16
C PHE A 640 -26.50 -0.06 -1.77
N THR A 641 -27.59 -0.59 -1.19
CA THR A 641 -27.57 -1.28 0.11
C THR A 641 -26.59 -2.45 0.13
N ILE A 642 -26.62 -3.32 -0.89
CA ILE A 642 -25.69 -4.46 -0.99
C ILE A 642 -24.24 -3.99 -1.16
N SER A 643 -23.99 -3.00 -2.01
CA SER A 643 -22.62 -2.50 -2.27
C SER A 643 -22.01 -1.84 -1.03
N ALA A 644 -22.83 -1.20 -0.19
CA ALA A 644 -22.38 -0.60 1.06
C ALA A 644 -21.81 -1.63 2.06
N LEU A 645 -22.21 -2.91 1.96
CA LEU A 645 -21.70 -4.00 2.81
C LEU A 645 -20.19 -4.23 2.63
N ARG A 646 -19.62 -3.90 1.46
CA ARG A 646 -18.17 -3.96 1.24
C ARG A 646 -17.38 -3.07 2.20
N ASN A 647 -18.03 -2.04 2.75
CA ASN A 647 -17.47 -1.11 3.73
C ASN A 647 -18.12 -1.27 5.12
N SER A 648 -19.24 -1.99 5.22
CA SER A 648 -19.99 -2.23 6.44
C SER A 648 -20.28 -3.72 6.61
N THR A 649 -19.44 -4.42 7.37
CA THR A 649 -19.61 -5.85 7.66
C THR A 649 -20.60 -6.08 8.80
N SER A 650 -21.71 -5.31 8.84
CA SER A 650 -22.64 -5.29 9.95
C SER A 650 -23.31 -6.66 10.15
N THR A 651 -23.15 -7.24 11.34
CA THR A 651 -23.78 -8.53 11.68
C THR A 651 -25.25 -8.40 12.08
N ALA A 652 -25.76 -7.17 12.28
CA ALA A 652 -27.10 -6.94 12.80
C ALA A 652 -28.24 -7.39 11.86
N ASN A 653 -27.98 -7.43 10.56
CA ASN A 653 -28.99 -7.70 9.53
C ASN A 653 -28.69 -8.95 8.68
N LEU A 654 -27.85 -9.87 9.17
CA LEU A 654 -27.47 -11.06 8.41
C LEU A 654 -28.66 -11.94 8.02
N ASP A 655 -29.64 -12.10 8.92
CA ASP A 655 -30.87 -12.86 8.63
C ASP A 655 -31.65 -12.28 7.45
N ILE A 656 -31.78 -10.94 7.38
CA ILE A 656 -32.43 -10.25 6.27
C ILE A 656 -31.66 -10.47 4.97
N LEU A 657 -30.33 -10.42 5.01
CA LEU A 657 -29.48 -10.68 3.84
C LEU A 657 -29.61 -12.12 3.35
N PHE A 658 -29.62 -13.10 4.25
CA PHE A 658 -29.83 -14.50 3.92
C PHE A 658 -31.22 -14.76 3.33
N GLN A 659 -32.25 -14.13 3.88
CA GLN A 659 -33.60 -14.18 3.35
C GLN A 659 -33.66 -13.58 1.94
N PHE A 660 -33.14 -12.36 1.76
CA PHE A 660 -33.08 -11.68 0.47
C PHE A 660 -32.39 -12.54 -0.60
N PHE A 661 -31.26 -13.16 -0.28
CA PHE A 661 -30.53 -14.00 -1.23
C PHE A 661 -31.37 -15.20 -1.71
N LYS A 662 -32.13 -15.83 -0.80
CA LYS A 662 -33.00 -16.98 -1.09
C LYS A 662 -34.22 -16.59 -1.93
N GLU A 663 -34.82 -15.44 -1.63
CA GLU A 663 -36.08 -15.00 -2.25
C GLU A 663 -35.87 -14.20 -3.55
N SER A 664 -34.70 -13.57 -3.72
CA SER A 664 -34.39 -12.76 -4.89
C SER A 664 -34.37 -13.60 -6.17
N LYS A 665 -35.04 -13.09 -7.20
CA LYS A 665 -35.00 -13.63 -8.58
C LYS A 665 -33.98 -12.94 -9.46
N ASP A 666 -33.29 -11.92 -8.94
CA ASP A 666 -32.27 -11.16 -9.66
C ASP A 666 -30.88 -11.75 -9.37
N ASN A 667 -30.34 -12.46 -10.35
CA ASN A 667 -29.03 -13.11 -10.25
C ASN A 667 -27.88 -12.10 -10.10
N ASP A 668 -27.99 -10.89 -10.65
CA ASP A 668 -26.96 -9.86 -10.48
C ASP A 668 -26.90 -9.39 -9.02
N LEU A 669 -28.06 -9.17 -8.39
CA LEU A 669 -28.12 -8.81 -6.97
C LEU A 669 -27.63 -9.97 -6.08
N LYS A 670 -27.90 -11.22 -6.46
CA LYS A 670 -27.36 -12.39 -5.75
C LYS A 670 -25.84 -12.49 -5.85
N VAL A 671 -25.27 -12.31 -7.05
CA VAL A 671 -23.80 -12.25 -7.23
C VAL A 671 -23.19 -11.14 -6.38
N GLN A 672 -23.77 -9.94 -6.40
CA GLN A 672 -23.26 -8.82 -5.59
C GLN A 672 -23.33 -9.09 -4.09
N LEU A 673 -24.40 -9.73 -3.62
CA LEU A 673 -24.53 -10.07 -2.21
C LEU A 673 -23.60 -11.22 -1.79
N ALA A 674 -23.41 -12.23 -2.64
CA ALA A 674 -22.40 -13.26 -2.41
C ALA A 674 -21.01 -12.63 -2.27
N GLU A 675 -20.60 -11.77 -3.20
CA GLU A 675 -19.31 -11.06 -3.13
C GLU A 675 -19.17 -10.22 -1.85
N ALA A 676 -20.25 -9.54 -1.45
CA ALA A 676 -20.29 -8.75 -0.22
C ALA A 676 -20.05 -9.61 1.04
N PHE A 677 -20.59 -10.84 1.10
CA PHE A 677 -20.33 -11.77 2.20
C PHE A 677 -18.85 -12.13 2.33
N GLY A 678 -18.08 -12.09 1.24
CA GLY A 678 -16.64 -12.32 1.27
C GLY A 678 -15.87 -11.33 2.16
N TRP A 679 -16.44 -10.16 2.47
CA TRP A 679 -15.78 -9.15 3.31
C TRP A 679 -15.82 -9.46 4.81
N TYR A 680 -16.55 -10.49 5.25
CA TYR A 680 -16.73 -10.87 6.66
C TYR A 680 -15.58 -11.77 7.19
N THR A 681 -14.35 -11.55 6.72
CA THR A 681 -13.20 -12.44 7.00
C THR A 681 -12.83 -12.58 8.47
N GLN A 682 -13.11 -11.57 9.29
CA GLN A 682 -12.83 -11.58 10.74
C GLN A 682 -14.10 -11.60 11.60
N SER A 683 -15.28 -11.64 10.97
CA SER A 683 -16.57 -11.54 11.66
C SER A 683 -16.75 -12.65 12.68
N TRP A 684 -17.30 -12.35 13.86
CA TRP A 684 -17.71 -13.38 14.82
C TRP A 684 -18.82 -14.31 14.28
N LYS A 685 -19.50 -13.89 13.20
CA LYS A 685 -20.51 -14.66 12.46
C LYS A 685 -19.96 -15.33 11.18
N ARG A 686 -18.65 -15.31 10.96
CA ARG A 686 -17.99 -15.85 9.75
C ARG A 686 -18.45 -17.27 9.42
N ASP A 687 -18.45 -18.17 10.40
CA ASP A 687 -18.76 -19.59 10.15
C ASP A 687 -20.22 -19.81 9.76
N GLU A 688 -21.13 -18.95 10.25
CA GLU A 688 -22.54 -18.95 9.85
C GLU A 688 -22.71 -18.55 8.38
N ILE A 689 -21.97 -17.53 7.95
CA ILE A 689 -21.94 -17.06 6.56
C ILE A 689 -21.35 -18.13 5.64
N ILE A 690 -20.24 -18.76 6.03
CA ILE A 690 -19.65 -19.88 5.26
C ILE A 690 -20.67 -21.00 5.08
N LYS A 691 -21.33 -21.43 6.16
CA LYS A 691 -22.35 -22.47 6.11
C LYS A 691 -23.48 -22.10 5.16
N PHE A 692 -23.99 -20.87 5.25
CA PHE A 692 -25.01 -20.36 4.34
C PHE A 692 -24.56 -20.44 2.87
N CYS A 693 -23.37 -19.92 2.55
CA CYS A 693 -22.84 -19.95 1.19
C CYS A 693 -22.66 -21.38 0.66
N GLN A 694 -22.19 -22.32 1.50
CA GLN A 694 -22.04 -23.73 1.15
C GLN A 694 -23.39 -24.40 0.86
N GLU A 695 -24.42 -24.12 1.67
CA GLU A 695 -25.77 -24.64 1.45
C GLU A 695 -26.38 -24.09 0.15
N GLN A 696 -26.26 -22.77 -0.08
CA GLN A 696 -26.77 -22.15 -1.31
C GLN A 696 -26.03 -22.63 -2.55
N SER A 697 -24.71 -22.85 -2.48
CA SER A 697 -23.92 -23.31 -3.63
C SER A 697 -24.32 -24.71 -4.11
N LYS A 698 -25.00 -25.52 -3.29
CA LYS A 698 -25.47 -26.87 -3.66
C LYS A 698 -26.80 -26.84 -4.42
N VAL A 699 -27.63 -25.83 -4.17
CA VAL A 699 -28.96 -25.70 -4.77
C VAL A 699 -29.01 -24.67 -5.90
N GLU A 700 -28.00 -23.80 -5.99
CA GLU A 700 -27.89 -22.78 -7.02
C GLU A 700 -27.66 -23.37 -8.42
N THR A 701 -28.44 -22.89 -9.40
CA THR A 701 -28.38 -23.33 -10.79
C THR A 701 -27.76 -22.30 -11.71
N ASN A 702 -27.68 -21.03 -11.30
CA ASN A 702 -26.98 -20.00 -12.07
C ASN A 702 -25.47 -20.07 -11.83
N ASP A 703 -24.69 -20.31 -12.90
CA ASP A 703 -23.23 -20.46 -12.82
C ASP A 703 -22.52 -19.22 -12.27
N SER A 704 -23.00 -18.01 -12.59
CA SER A 704 -22.37 -16.78 -12.08
C SER A 704 -22.54 -16.65 -10.58
N VAL A 705 -23.73 -16.95 -10.05
CA VAL A 705 -23.99 -16.95 -8.61
C VAL A 705 -23.18 -18.06 -7.93
N LYS A 706 -23.16 -19.26 -8.50
CA LYS A 706 -22.41 -20.41 -7.96
C LYS A 706 -20.90 -20.14 -7.89
N ASN A 707 -20.34 -19.52 -8.93
CA ASN A 707 -18.93 -19.14 -8.97
C ASN A 707 -18.59 -18.11 -7.88
N GLU A 708 -19.46 -17.12 -7.67
CA GLU A 708 -19.21 -16.11 -6.64
C GLU A 708 -19.40 -16.66 -5.21
N LEU A 709 -20.35 -17.57 -5.00
CA LEU A 709 -20.46 -18.33 -3.75
C LEU A 709 -19.18 -19.14 -3.47
N THR A 710 -18.64 -19.81 -4.49
CA THR A 710 -17.38 -20.57 -4.37
C THR A 710 -16.22 -19.66 -4.01
N ARG A 711 -16.10 -18.50 -4.69
CA ARG A 711 -15.10 -17.48 -4.39
C ARG A 711 -15.21 -17.00 -2.94
N THR A 712 -16.43 -16.71 -2.49
CA THR A 712 -16.73 -16.25 -1.14
C THR A 712 -16.33 -17.27 -0.08
N ILE A 713 -16.68 -18.55 -0.30
CA ILE A 713 -16.27 -19.64 0.59
C ILE A 713 -14.75 -19.68 0.69
N ASN A 714 -14.04 -19.72 -0.43
CA ASN A 714 -12.57 -19.79 -0.46
C ASN A 714 -11.91 -18.58 0.21
N ARG A 715 -12.48 -17.38 0.04
CA ARG A 715 -12.01 -16.15 0.69
C ARG A 715 -12.19 -16.20 2.20
N LEU A 716 -13.31 -16.74 2.67
CA LEU A 716 -13.56 -16.81 4.09
C LEU A 716 -12.75 -17.94 4.73
N THR A 717 -12.50 -19.07 4.05
CA THR A 717 -11.81 -20.24 4.65
C THR A 717 -10.30 -20.21 4.61
N ASN A 718 -9.67 -19.52 3.65
CA ASN A 718 -8.25 -19.66 3.32
C ASN A 718 -7.41 -18.41 3.56
#